data_AF-A0A7Y5RJR4-F1
#
_entry.id   AF-A0A7Y5RJR4-F1
#
_cell.length_a   1.000
_cell.length_b   1.000
_cell.length_c   1.000
_cell.angle_alpha   90.00
_cell.angle_beta   90.00
_cell.angle_gamma   90.00
#
_symmetry.space_group_name_H-M   'P 1'
#
loop_
_entity.id
_entity.type
_entity.pdbx_description
1 polymer ?
#
loop_
_entity_poly.entity_id
_entity_poly.type
_entity_poly.pdbx_seq_one_letter_code
_entity_poly.pdbx_strand_id
1 'polypeptide(L)'
;MEQVVTQSRRDVRAAQLSGGGAGTRGGGRGGGGQGRTGWKKWAIGTLKWGSIVAGVLLVLGIVGVVIAYNQTAIPQPNDLANKQVSIVYYSDGKTELDRIAVQDGNRESVKLNRVPKYVQDAHIAAEDRTFYQNNGISVGGILRAVKTSVTGEAQVGGSTITQQYVKNYFLTQDRTLSRKAREILIAVKIDGQLSKAEILEKYLNTIYYGRGAYGIQSAAKAYFGKDVGKLTVSEGAVLASVLNAPSLYDPANGERARANLENRYAYVLNGMVEEGWLSAADRAKHTELPKILPYKGAKSSAGPNGYITAQVKRELLTTGLTDREIDNGGLRIVTTIDKKAQTAAVAAMKDNLPKQVTGGLVAIKPGDGAVVAMYGGPDYAKDQLNTSTQAILQGGSNFKPFGVLAAVRKGISTKTKFDGDTPQTIAGTTINNFEDTSYGKVDMRRMIGRSINTAFVNLNEQIGPAATRQAAIDAGIPANTPGLGTDLTNILGTASPHVIDMASAYSTIASQGVRTKPYFVKKVTSSTGDFTYDAKPQTKRAFDQDVTADVTDAMTYTVKPGGTATKIGRTLDRPVAGKTGTSEENRSKWFSGFIPQLAVSVGMYKPTPDGKSSQKLSPQESSLYDGSTIPANIWLDFM
;
A
#
# COMPACT_ATOMS: atom_id res chain seq x y z
N MET A 1 -35.41 -17.55 57.63
CA MET A 1 -35.39 -18.64 56.64
C MET A 1 -33.96 -18.71 56.14
N GLU A 2 -33.12 -19.48 56.83
CA GLU A 2 -32.78 -20.87 56.46
C GLU A 2 -32.01 -20.90 55.14
N GLN A 3 -30.75 -21.36 55.01
CA GLN A 3 -29.78 -22.07 55.87
C GLN A 3 -28.37 -21.52 55.49
N VAL A 4 -27.43 -21.16 56.37
CA VAL A 4 -26.58 -21.99 57.27
C VAL A 4 -25.92 -23.15 56.51
N VAL A 5 -24.60 -23.19 56.30
CA VAL A 5 -23.54 -23.73 57.20
C VAL A 5 -22.17 -23.14 56.78
N THR A 6 -21.53 -22.18 57.51
CA THR A 6 -20.48 -22.31 58.57
C THR A 6 -19.40 -23.39 58.31
N GLN A 7 -18.08 -23.16 58.25
CA GLN A 7 -17.09 -22.63 59.23
C GLN A 7 -15.71 -22.65 58.50
N SER A 8 -14.78 -21.69 58.56
CA SER A 8 -13.93 -21.18 59.65
C SER A 8 -12.98 -22.19 60.33
N ARG A 9 -11.68 -21.85 60.25
CA ARG A 9 -10.54 -22.07 61.19
C ARG A 9 -9.58 -23.25 60.96
N ARG A 10 -8.30 -22.88 60.78
CA ARG A 10 -7.13 -23.20 61.65
C ARG A 10 -7.44 -24.28 62.71
N ASP A 11 -6.66 -25.34 62.89
CA ASP A 11 -5.27 -25.31 63.35
C ASP A 11 -4.71 -26.76 63.45
N VAL A 12 -3.38 -26.89 63.38
CA VAL A 12 -2.54 -27.73 64.28
C VAL A 12 -2.76 -29.26 64.34
N ARG A 13 -1.65 -29.94 64.01
CA ARG A 13 -1.14 -31.24 64.50
C ARG A 13 -1.76 -32.56 64.02
N ALA A 14 -0.85 -33.33 63.41
CA ALA A 14 -0.42 -34.67 63.81
C ALA A 14 -1.44 -35.82 63.77
N ALA A 15 -1.20 -36.76 62.85
CA ALA A 15 -1.44 -38.19 63.05
C ALA A 15 -0.04 -38.84 63.17
N GLN A 16 0.51 -39.09 64.36
CA GLN A 16 0.24 -40.18 65.33
C GLN A 16 0.39 -41.60 64.77
N LEU A 17 1.55 -42.17 65.08
CA LEU A 17 1.75 -43.59 65.32
C LEU A 17 1.25 -43.92 66.74
N SER A 18 0.41 -44.96 66.91
CA SER A 18 0.52 -45.89 68.05
C SER A 18 -0.50 -47.04 67.99
N GLY A 19 0.02 -48.26 67.87
CA GLY A 19 -0.38 -49.47 68.59
C GLY A 19 0.88 -50.35 68.56
N GLY A 20 1.60 -50.69 69.63
CA GLY A 20 1.16 -51.17 70.94
C GLY A 20 0.86 -52.67 70.81
N GLY A 21 1.71 -53.62 71.20
CA GLY A 21 3.04 -53.57 71.79
C GLY A 21 3.64 -54.99 71.87
N ALA A 22 4.91 -55.08 72.26
CA ALA A 22 5.52 -56.28 72.85
C ALA A 22 6.80 -55.86 73.58
N GLY A 23 7.04 -56.52 74.72
CA GLY A 23 7.96 -56.08 75.75
C GLY A 23 9.45 -56.30 75.50
N THR A 24 10.18 -55.60 76.37
CA THR A 24 11.44 -55.96 77.04
C THR A 24 12.78 -55.97 76.28
N ARG A 25 13.62 -55.06 76.82
CA ARG A 25 15.05 -55.18 77.20
C ARG A 25 16.12 -55.30 76.10
N GLY A 26 17.02 -54.31 76.13
CA GLY A 26 18.45 -54.60 76.30
C GLY A 26 19.40 -54.01 75.26
N GLY A 27 20.12 -52.97 75.67
CA GLY A 27 21.57 -52.87 75.47
C GLY A 27 22.12 -52.40 74.10
N GLY A 28 22.93 -51.34 74.16
CA GLY A 28 24.24 -51.38 73.50
C GLY A 28 24.47 -50.50 72.26
N ARG A 29 25.10 -49.35 72.50
CA ARG A 29 26.25 -48.74 71.79
C ARG A 29 26.26 -48.66 70.25
N GLY A 30 26.51 -47.44 69.75
CA GLY A 30 27.72 -47.19 68.95
C GLY A 30 27.58 -46.32 67.69
N GLY A 31 27.98 -45.05 67.80
CA GLY A 31 28.78 -44.31 66.80
C GLY A 31 28.08 -43.74 65.55
N GLY A 32 27.93 -42.41 65.48
CA GLY A 32 27.54 -41.69 64.27
C GLY A 32 28.26 -40.35 64.14
N GLY A 33 29.20 -40.28 63.19
CA GLY A 33 29.92 -39.07 62.79
C GLY A 33 29.45 -38.53 61.44
N GLN A 34 29.15 -37.22 61.44
CA GLN A 34 29.21 -36.21 60.35
C GLN A 34 28.41 -36.41 59.04
N GLY A 35 27.37 -35.57 58.87
CA GLY A 35 26.73 -35.28 57.58
C GLY A 35 26.74 -33.79 57.26
N ARG A 36 27.51 -33.38 56.23
CA ARG A 36 27.45 -32.01 55.65
C ARG A 36 27.84 -31.89 54.17
N THR A 37 27.67 -32.96 53.36
CA THR A 37 28.14 -33.01 51.95
C THR A 37 27.08 -33.33 50.88
N GLY A 38 25.78 -33.42 51.20
CA GLY A 38 24.73 -33.92 50.28
C GLY A 38 24.23 -32.95 49.20
N TRP A 39 23.90 -31.70 49.55
CA TRP A 39 23.20 -30.77 48.64
C TRP A 39 24.04 -30.28 47.44
N LYS A 40 25.36 -30.07 47.66
CA LYS A 40 26.27 -29.64 46.58
C LYS A 40 26.49 -30.75 45.55
N LYS A 41 26.48 -32.03 45.97
CA LYS A 41 26.61 -33.18 45.08
C LYS A 41 25.36 -33.38 44.21
N TRP A 42 24.18 -33.08 44.74
CA TRP A 42 22.92 -33.15 44.00
C TRP A 42 22.81 -32.06 42.93
N ALA A 43 23.14 -30.80 43.24
CA ALA A 43 23.15 -29.69 42.27
C ALA A 43 24.22 -29.84 41.16
N ILE A 44 25.40 -30.36 41.50
CA ILE A 44 26.46 -30.66 40.51
C ILE A 44 26.06 -31.88 39.64
N GLY A 45 25.34 -32.85 40.20
CA GLY A 45 24.82 -34.02 39.47
C GLY A 45 23.75 -33.65 38.44
N THR A 46 22.80 -32.77 38.78
CA THR A 46 21.78 -32.28 37.84
C THR A 46 22.36 -31.38 36.74
N LEU A 47 23.37 -30.56 37.04
CA LEU A 47 24.12 -29.80 36.04
C LEU A 47 24.93 -30.70 35.08
N LYS A 48 25.55 -31.79 35.58
CA LYS A 48 26.26 -32.77 34.76
C LYS A 48 25.33 -33.57 33.86
N TRP A 49 24.20 -34.06 34.38
CA TRP A 49 23.23 -34.78 33.54
C TRP A 49 22.53 -33.84 32.56
N GLY A 50 22.25 -32.59 32.96
CA GLY A 50 21.75 -31.56 32.06
C GLY A 50 22.71 -31.22 30.92
N SER A 51 24.02 -31.14 31.19
CA SER A 51 25.02 -30.90 30.14
C SER A 51 25.27 -32.11 29.25
N ILE A 52 25.17 -33.34 29.77
CA ILE A 52 25.21 -34.57 28.96
C ILE A 52 24.00 -34.64 28.03
N VAL A 53 22.79 -34.41 28.55
CA VAL A 53 21.55 -34.39 27.73
C VAL A 53 21.62 -33.29 26.68
N ALA A 54 22.09 -32.09 27.03
CA ALA A 54 22.30 -31.01 26.08
C ALA A 54 23.35 -31.38 25.01
N GLY A 55 24.45 -32.03 25.40
CA GLY A 55 25.47 -32.53 24.47
C GLY A 55 24.94 -33.60 23.52
N VAL A 56 24.14 -34.55 24.01
CA VAL A 56 23.50 -35.58 23.18
C VAL A 56 22.49 -34.95 22.21
N LEU A 57 21.66 -34.01 22.66
CA LEU A 57 20.73 -33.29 21.80
C LEU A 57 21.44 -32.45 20.74
N LEU A 58 22.57 -31.83 21.08
CA LEU A 58 23.43 -31.12 20.12
C LEU A 58 23.96 -32.07 19.05
N VAL A 59 24.51 -33.22 19.45
CA VAL A 59 25.04 -34.23 18.53
C VAL A 59 23.93 -34.78 17.64
N LEU A 60 22.76 -35.12 18.20
CA LEU A 60 21.60 -35.56 17.42
C LEU A 60 21.11 -34.48 16.44
N GLY A 61 21.14 -33.21 16.84
CA GLY A 61 20.85 -32.07 15.97
C GLY A 61 21.84 -31.95 14.81
N ILE A 62 23.14 -32.07 15.09
CA ILE A 62 24.20 -32.05 14.07
C ILE A 62 24.03 -33.22 13.10
N VAL A 63 23.83 -34.44 13.62
CA VAL A 63 23.58 -35.64 12.80
C VAL A 63 22.33 -35.44 11.93
N GLY A 64 21.24 -34.89 12.49
CA GLY A 64 20.04 -34.55 11.74
C GLY A 64 20.30 -33.57 10.59
N VAL A 65 21.11 -32.52 10.83
CA VAL A 65 21.52 -31.56 9.79
C VAL A 65 22.39 -32.23 8.73
N VAL A 66 23.31 -33.11 9.11
CA VAL A 66 24.16 -33.86 8.16
C VAL A 66 23.34 -34.82 7.29
N ILE A 67 22.39 -35.54 7.89
CA ILE A 67 21.45 -36.40 7.16
C ILE A 67 20.60 -35.55 6.19
N ALA A 68 20.02 -34.46 6.68
CA ALA A 68 19.23 -33.56 5.85
C ALA A 68 20.06 -32.94 4.71
N TYR A 69 21.30 -32.54 4.98
CA TYR A 69 22.24 -32.08 3.95
C TYR A 69 22.44 -33.16 2.89
N ASN A 70 22.84 -34.37 3.27
CA ASN A 70 23.11 -35.44 2.31
C ASN A 70 21.86 -35.84 1.50
N GLN A 71 20.68 -35.87 2.11
CA GLN A 71 19.42 -36.20 1.44
C GLN A 71 18.83 -35.05 0.60
N THR A 72 19.24 -33.80 0.82
CA THR A 72 18.72 -32.65 0.06
C THR A 72 19.36 -32.61 -1.33
N ALA A 73 18.68 -33.12 -2.35
CA ALA A 73 19.11 -32.93 -3.74
C ALA A 73 19.03 -31.42 -4.11
N ILE A 74 19.99 -30.95 -4.91
CA ILE A 74 19.86 -29.63 -5.54
C ILE A 74 18.73 -29.76 -6.56
N PRO A 75 17.65 -28.96 -6.47
CA PRO A 75 16.57 -29.03 -7.43
C PRO A 75 17.08 -28.73 -8.84
N GLN A 76 16.41 -29.27 -9.86
CA GLN A 76 16.62 -28.77 -11.22
C GLN A 76 16.29 -27.27 -11.27
N PRO A 77 16.98 -26.46 -12.10
CA PRO A 77 16.62 -25.07 -12.35
C PRO A 77 15.11 -24.97 -12.57
N ASN A 78 14.44 -24.14 -11.77
CA ASN A 78 12.98 -24.15 -11.80
C ASN A 78 12.51 -23.47 -13.09
N ASP A 79 12.07 -24.27 -14.08
CA ASP A 79 11.44 -23.75 -15.30
C ASP A 79 10.19 -22.89 -14.98
N LEU A 80 9.56 -23.13 -13.82
CA LEU A 80 8.44 -22.31 -13.32
C LEU A 80 8.92 -20.93 -12.81
N ALA A 81 10.12 -20.85 -12.20
CA ALA A 81 10.70 -19.57 -11.76
C ALA A 81 11.03 -18.64 -12.94
N ASN A 82 11.09 -19.19 -14.15
CA ASN A 82 11.36 -18.45 -15.38
C ASN A 82 10.10 -18.06 -16.18
N LYS A 83 8.88 -18.52 -15.84
CA LYS A 83 7.71 -18.41 -16.75
C LYS A 83 6.36 -18.05 -16.14
N GLN A 84 6.22 -17.91 -14.83
CA GLN A 84 4.90 -17.67 -14.25
C GLN A 84 4.57 -16.17 -14.15
N VAL A 85 4.02 -15.63 -15.23
CA VAL A 85 3.46 -14.28 -15.26
C VAL A 85 2.25 -14.22 -14.33
N SER A 86 2.23 -13.24 -13.42
CA SER A 86 1.03 -12.94 -12.64
C SER A 86 -0.04 -12.30 -13.52
N ILE A 87 -1.25 -12.85 -13.46
CA ILE A 87 -2.38 -12.45 -14.31
C ILE A 87 -3.43 -11.75 -13.44
N VAL A 88 -3.85 -10.58 -13.89
CA VAL A 88 -4.90 -9.77 -13.28
C VAL A 88 -6.19 -10.06 -14.04
N TYR A 89 -7.24 -10.41 -13.31
CA TYR A 89 -8.58 -10.71 -13.82
C TYR A 89 -9.56 -9.62 -13.41
N TYR A 90 -10.59 -9.42 -14.24
CA TYR A 90 -11.80 -8.70 -13.82
C TYR A 90 -12.52 -9.45 -12.67
N SER A 91 -13.57 -8.84 -12.14
CA SER A 91 -14.35 -9.33 -10.99
C SER A 91 -15.01 -10.71 -11.20
N ASP A 92 -15.17 -11.15 -12.45
CA ASP A 92 -15.65 -12.48 -12.82
C ASP A 92 -14.64 -13.61 -12.53
N GLY A 93 -13.38 -13.26 -12.29
CA GLY A 93 -12.27 -14.20 -12.06
C GLY A 93 -11.90 -15.05 -13.28
N LYS A 94 -12.42 -14.73 -14.47
CA LYS A 94 -12.24 -15.51 -15.70
C LYS A 94 -11.66 -14.68 -16.83
N THR A 95 -12.11 -13.43 -16.99
CA THR A 95 -11.62 -12.55 -18.04
C THR A 95 -10.33 -11.87 -17.61
N GLU A 96 -9.26 -12.04 -18.39
CA GLU A 96 -7.99 -11.33 -18.14
C GLU A 96 -8.18 -9.81 -18.36
N LEU A 97 -7.78 -9.04 -17.35
CA LEU A 97 -7.71 -7.58 -17.37
C LEU A 97 -6.35 -7.12 -17.89
N ASP A 98 -5.28 -7.70 -17.35
CA ASP A 98 -3.89 -7.40 -17.71
C ASP A 98 -2.93 -8.48 -17.18
N ARG A 99 -1.64 -8.36 -17.52
CA ARG A 99 -0.53 -9.18 -17.03
C ARG A 99 0.58 -8.27 -16.50
N ILE A 100 1.04 -8.49 -15.26
CA ILE A 100 1.93 -7.54 -14.57
C ILE A 100 3.32 -7.49 -15.21
N ALA A 101 3.88 -8.63 -15.59
CA ALA A 101 5.19 -8.70 -16.23
C ALA A 101 5.14 -9.67 -17.41
N VAL A 102 4.97 -9.14 -18.63
CA VAL A 102 5.34 -9.90 -19.82
C VAL A 102 6.85 -9.71 -20.00
N GLN A 103 7.62 -10.78 -19.83
CA GLN A 103 9.03 -10.77 -20.20
C GLN A 103 9.12 -10.47 -21.69
N ASP A 104 9.59 -9.26 -22.06
CA ASP A 104 10.29 -9.13 -23.33
C ASP A 104 11.52 -10.04 -23.16
N GLY A 105 11.52 -11.18 -23.86
CA GLY A 105 12.40 -12.33 -23.64
C GLY A 105 13.90 -12.12 -23.80
N ASN A 106 14.43 -10.90 -23.65
CA ASN A 106 15.85 -10.59 -23.74
C ASN A 106 16.50 -10.61 -22.35
N ARG A 107 16.67 -11.80 -21.76
CA ARG A 107 17.73 -11.97 -20.75
C ARG A 107 19.07 -11.92 -21.47
N GLU A 108 19.69 -10.75 -21.50
CA GLU A 108 21.09 -10.61 -21.92
C GLU A 108 22.00 -11.00 -20.75
N SER A 109 22.32 -12.29 -20.65
CA SER A 109 23.31 -12.76 -19.69
C SER A 109 24.69 -12.20 -20.05
N VAL A 110 25.39 -11.66 -19.06
CA VAL A 110 26.76 -11.13 -19.21
C VAL A 110 27.74 -11.91 -18.34
N LYS A 111 28.93 -12.18 -18.88
CA LYS A 111 30.02 -12.75 -18.07
C LYS A 111 30.45 -11.77 -16.99
N LEU A 112 30.84 -12.26 -15.81
CA LEU A 112 31.19 -11.41 -14.66
C LEU A 112 32.34 -10.45 -14.98
N ASN A 113 33.30 -10.86 -15.82
CA ASN A 113 34.42 -10.01 -16.24
C ASN A 113 34.01 -8.80 -17.11
N ARG A 114 32.76 -8.75 -17.61
CA ARG A 114 32.18 -7.59 -18.29
C ARG A 114 31.52 -6.62 -17.31
N VAL A 115 31.25 -7.06 -16.08
CA VAL A 115 30.71 -6.22 -15.01
C VAL A 115 31.90 -5.53 -14.33
N PRO A 116 31.97 -4.19 -14.28
CA PRO A 116 33.10 -3.50 -13.64
C PRO A 116 33.23 -3.89 -12.17
N LYS A 117 34.47 -4.01 -11.68
CA LYS A 117 34.74 -4.50 -10.31
C LYS A 117 34.03 -3.68 -9.23
N TYR A 118 34.01 -2.35 -9.35
CA TYR A 118 33.28 -1.48 -8.42
C TYR A 118 31.75 -1.68 -8.46
N VAL A 119 31.17 -2.13 -9.59
CA VAL A 119 29.75 -2.49 -9.65
C VAL A 119 29.50 -3.79 -8.91
N GLN A 120 30.38 -4.79 -9.09
CA GLN A 120 30.33 -6.03 -8.32
C GLN A 120 30.42 -5.74 -6.81
N ASP A 121 31.40 -4.93 -6.42
CA ASP A 121 31.65 -4.54 -5.03
C ASP A 121 30.50 -3.75 -4.41
N ALA A 122 29.82 -2.90 -5.19
CA ALA A 122 28.61 -2.23 -4.72
C ALA A 122 27.49 -3.23 -4.36
N HIS A 123 27.30 -4.27 -5.15
CA HIS A 123 26.29 -5.31 -4.86
C HIS A 123 26.67 -6.13 -3.62
N ILE A 124 27.94 -6.47 -3.49
CA ILE A 124 28.46 -7.20 -2.32
C ILE A 124 28.33 -6.33 -1.06
N ALA A 125 28.69 -5.04 -1.13
CA ALA A 125 28.58 -4.11 -0.01
C ALA A 125 27.14 -3.89 0.45
N ALA A 126 26.19 -3.93 -0.48
CA ALA A 126 24.77 -3.77 -0.21
C ALA A 126 24.13 -4.99 0.47
N GLU A 127 24.53 -6.20 0.06
CA GLU A 127 23.81 -7.44 0.36
C GLU A 127 24.59 -8.44 1.23
N ASP A 128 25.90 -8.62 1.02
CA ASP A 128 26.70 -9.64 1.70
C ASP A 128 28.19 -9.29 1.72
N ARG A 129 28.60 -8.42 2.65
CA ARG A 129 30.02 -8.02 2.81
C ARG A 129 30.96 -9.19 3.10
N THR A 130 30.42 -10.30 3.63
CA THR A 130 31.17 -11.52 3.93
C THR A 130 31.23 -12.51 2.77
N PHE A 131 30.77 -12.12 1.58
CA PHE A 131 30.51 -13.04 0.46
C PHE A 131 31.70 -13.94 0.13
N TYR A 132 32.91 -13.39 0.10
CA TYR A 132 34.11 -14.15 -0.25
C TYR A 132 34.61 -15.07 0.88
N GLN A 133 34.24 -14.80 2.14
CA GLN A 133 34.69 -15.56 3.30
C GLN A 133 33.66 -16.58 3.80
N ASN A 134 32.37 -16.37 3.49
CA ASN A 134 31.30 -17.24 3.96
C ASN A 134 31.18 -18.52 3.11
N ASN A 135 30.57 -19.57 3.67
CA ASN A 135 30.34 -20.85 2.98
C ASN A 135 28.88 -20.95 2.50
N GLY A 136 28.40 -19.91 1.83
CA GLY A 136 27.02 -19.81 1.34
C GLY A 136 26.01 -19.31 2.37
N ILE A 137 26.38 -19.24 3.66
CA ILE A 137 25.57 -18.68 4.74
C ILE A 137 26.41 -17.81 5.68
N SER A 138 25.81 -16.77 6.25
CA SER A 138 26.46 -15.89 7.23
C SER A 138 26.05 -16.28 8.65
N VAL A 139 26.92 -16.98 9.39
CA VAL A 139 26.67 -17.35 10.79
C VAL A 139 26.46 -16.11 11.66
N GLY A 140 27.31 -15.10 11.48
CA GLY A 140 27.15 -13.81 12.17
C GLY A 140 25.85 -13.10 11.79
N GLY A 141 25.42 -13.18 10.53
CA GLY A 141 24.14 -12.65 10.06
C GLY A 141 22.94 -13.36 10.68
N ILE A 142 22.97 -14.69 10.79
CA ILE A 142 21.94 -15.50 11.43
C ILE A 142 21.84 -15.15 12.93
N LEU A 143 22.97 -15.12 13.65
CA LEU A 143 22.98 -14.76 15.08
C LEU A 143 22.43 -13.34 15.32
N ARG A 144 22.78 -12.39 14.45
CA ARG A 144 22.26 -11.02 14.51
C ARG A 144 20.75 -10.98 14.26
N ALA A 145 20.25 -11.73 13.28
CA ALA A 145 18.82 -11.82 12.98
C ALA A 145 18.02 -12.46 14.12
N VAL A 146 18.57 -13.47 14.79
CA VAL A 146 17.95 -14.06 16.00
C VAL A 146 17.91 -13.04 17.13
N LYS A 147 19.02 -12.34 17.38
CA LYS A 147 19.07 -11.28 18.41
C LYS A 147 18.02 -10.21 18.16
N THR A 148 17.94 -9.64 16.95
CA THR A 148 16.99 -8.57 16.64
C THR A 148 15.53 -9.04 16.72
N SER A 149 15.26 -10.29 16.37
CA SER A 149 13.92 -10.90 16.52
C SER A 149 13.50 -11.04 17.99
N VAL A 150 14.46 -11.27 18.90
CA VAL A 150 14.22 -11.40 20.34
C VAL A 150 14.18 -10.03 21.04
N THR A 151 15.01 -9.07 20.61
CA THR A 151 15.09 -7.73 21.22
C THR A 151 14.07 -6.74 20.67
N GLY A 152 13.40 -7.06 19.55
CA GLY A 152 12.46 -6.15 18.88
C GLY A 152 13.12 -5.00 18.11
N GLU A 153 14.45 -5.05 17.94
CA GLU A 153 15.19 -4.10 17.10
C GLU A 153 14.80 -4.25 15.62
N ALA A 154 14.99 -3.18 14.82
CA ALA A 154 14.71 -3.21 13.40
C ALA A 154 15.42 -4.39 12.71
N GLN A 155 14.66 -5.19 11.94
CA GLN A 155 15.15 -6.43 11.36
C GLN A 155 16.23 -6.13 10.30
N VAL A 156 17.49 -6.44 10.62
CA VAL A 156 18.61 -6.39 9.67
C VAL A 156 18.60 -7.68 8.84
N GLY A 157 18.61 -7.54 7.51
CA GLY A 157 18.67 -8.69 6.60
C GLY A 157 19.91 -9.55 6.84
N GLY A 158 19.73 -10.86 7.02
CA GLY A 158 20.81 -11.81 7.31
C GLY A 158 21.08 -12.85 6.21
N SER A 159 20.47 -12.70 5.03
CA SER A 159 20.64 -13.62 3.89
C SER A 159 21.86 -13.25 3.04
N THR A 160 22.68 -14.24 2.67
CA THR A 160 23.84 -14.08 1.77
C THR A 160 23.42 -13.98 0.31
N ILE A 161 24.35 -13.57 -0.57
CA ILE A 161 24.15 -13.60 -2.02
C ILE A 161 23.87 -15.04 -2.51
N THR A 162 24.56 -16.05 -1.99
CA THR A 162 24.32 -17.46 -2.33
C THR A 162 22.91 -17.90 -1.94
N GLN A 163 22.43 -17.52 -0.75
CA GLN A 163 21.05 -17.79 -0.32
C GLN A 163 20.02 -17.10 -1.22
N GLN A 164 20.28 -15.85 -1.60
CA GLN A 164 19.39 -15.13 -2.51
C GLN A 164 19.36 -15.77 -3.89
N TYR A 165 20.51 -16.15 -4.45
CA TYR A 165 20.58 -16.89 -5.72
C TYR A 165 19.76 -18.19 -5.65
N VAL A 166 19.93 -18.98 -4.58
CA VAL A 166 19.19 -20.22 -4.38
C VAL A 166 17.69 -19.99 -4.27
N LYS A 167 17.28 -19.03 -3.43
CA LYS A 167 15.89 -18.62 -3.28
C LYS A 167 15.28 -18.23 -4.63
N ASN A 168 16.06 -17.58 -5.49
CA ASN A 168 15.56 -16.99 -6.72
C ASN A 168 15.56 -17.94 -7.91
N TYR A 169 16.41 -18.97 -7.91
CA TYR A 169 16.64 -19.82 -9.07
C TYR A 169 16.16 -21.27 -8.89
N PHE A 170 16.19 -21.79 -7.66
CA PHE A 170 15.90 -23.21 -7.39
C PHE A 170 14.64 -23.46 -6.56
N LEU A 171 14.15 -22.46 -5.82
CA LEU A 171 13.05 -22.64 -4.88
C LEU A 171 11.78 -21.90 -5.30
N THR A 172 10.63 -22.44 -4.86
CA THR A 172 9.34 -21.76 -4.88
C THR A 172 9.36 -20.54 -3.95
N GLN A 173 8.40 -19.61 -4.10
CA GLN A 173 8.36 -18.40 -3.28
C GLN A 173 7.70 -18.61 -1.88
N ASP A 174 7.33 -19.85 -1.54
CA ASP A 174 6.58 -20.23 -0.32
C ASP A 174 7.19 -19.72 1.00
N ARG A 175 6.42 -19.06 1.86
CA ARG A 175 6.95 -18.50 3.12
C ARG A 175 6.96 -19.48 4.30
N THR A 176 7.56 -20.66 4.12
CA THR A 176 7.62 -21.70 5.16
C THR A 176 9.01 -21.83 5.80
N LEU A 177 9.05 -22.23 7.08
CA LEU A 177 10.31 -22.55 7.79
C LEU A 177 11.05 -23.72 7.13
N SER A 178 10.31 -24.70 6.61
CA SER A 178 10.87 -25.82 5.87
C SER A 178 11.54 -25.37 4.56
N ARG A 179 10.94 -24.42 3.81
CA ARG A 179 11.60 -23.81 2.65
C ARG A 179 12.87 -23.09 3.08
N LYS A 180 12.85 -22.30 4.16
CA LYS A 180 14.04 -21.57 4.62
C LYS A 180 15.18 -22.51 5.04
N ALA A 181 14.87 -23.64 5.68
CA ALA A 181 15.86 -24.67 5.99
C ALA A 181 16.45 -25.28 4.71
N ARG A 182 15.62 -25.59 3.70
CA ARG A 182 16.10 -26.05 2.39
C ARG A 182 16.97 -25.02 1.68
N GLU A 183 16.60 -23.74 1.73
CA GLU A 183 17.40 -22.63 1.18
C GLU A 183 18.81 -22.61 1.79
N ILE A 184 18.93 -22.74 3.11
CA ILE A 184 20.21 -22.81 3.82
C ILE A 184 21.04 -24.01 3.35
N LEU A 185 20.45 -25.21 3.32
CA LEU A 185 21.16 -26.43 2.94
C LEU A 185 21.64 -26.39 1.48
N ILE A 186 20.78 -25.94 0.56
CA ILE A 186 21.13 -25.82 -0.86
C ILE A 186 22.16 -24.71 -1.06
N ALA A 187 22.10 -23.60 -0.32
CA ALA A 187 23.11 -22.54 -0.41
C ALA A 187 24.50 -23.06 -0.03
N VAL A 188 24.63 -23.82 1.06
CA VAL A 188 25.90 -24.45 1.45
C VAL A 188 26.39 -25.43 0.38
N LYS A 189 25.49 -26.23 -0.22
CA LYS A 189 25.86 -27.15 -1.32
C LYS A 189 26.35 -26.42 -2.56
N ILE A 190 25.65 -25.38 -2.97
CA ILE A 190 25.99 -24.57 -4.16
C ILE A 190 27.35 -23.89 -3.94
N ASP A 191 27.62 -23.38 -2.75
CA ASP A 191 28.90 -22.76 -2.40
C ASP A 191 30.08 -23.75 -2.45
N GLY A 192 29.83 -25.03 -2.16
CA GLY A 192 30.82 -26.10 -2.30
C GLY A 192 31.01 -26.63 -3.73
N GLN A 193 30.13 -26.29 -4.68
CA GLN A 193 30.17 -26.78 -6.06
C GLN A 193 30.56 -25.71 -7.08
N LEU A 194 30.26 -24.45 -6.81
CA LEU A 194 30.54 -23.32 -7.69
C LEU A 194 31.54 -22.37 -7.04
N SER A 195 32.41 -21.77 -7.84
CA SER A 195 33.27 -20.68 -7.36
C SER A 195 32.44 -19.44 -6.99
N LYS A 196 32.96 -18.60 -6.09
CA LYS A 196 32.33 -17.32 -5.73
C LYS A 196 32.08 -16.42 -6.95
N ALA A 197 32.98 -16.45 -7.93
CA ALA A 197 32.80 -15.73 -9.19
C ALA A 197 31.59 -16.25 -9.97
N GLU A 198 31.43 -17.57 -10.11
CA GLU A 198 30.26 -18.15 -10.79
C GLU A 198 28.95 -17.87 -10.05
N ILE A 199 28.95 -17.91 -8.72
CA ILE A 199 27.77 -17.59 -7.91
C ILE A 199 27.37 -16.13 -8.12
N LEU A 200 28.33 -15.20 -8.07
CA LEU A 200 28.06 -13.79 -8.29
C LEU A 200 27.58 -13.51 -9.71
N GLU A 201 28.19 -14.15 -10.72
CA GLU A 201 27.75 -14.07 -12.11
C GLU A 201 26.29 -14.50 -12.27
N LYS A 202 25.95 -15.68 -11.74
CA LYS A 202 24.58 -16.23 -11.82
C LYS A 202 23.61 -15.35 -11.04
N TYR A 203 23.98 -14.86 -9.86
CA TYR A 203 23.17 -13.94 -9.06
C TYR A 203 22.87 -12.65 -9.84
N LEU A 204 23.89 -11.95 -10.32
CA LEU A 204 23.74 -10.67 -11.02
C LEU A 204 22.93 -10.79 -12.31
N ASN A 205 22.95 -11.96 -12.98
CA ASN A 205 22.16 -12.21 -14.18
C ASN A 205 20.72 -12.67 -13.91
N THR A 206 20.37 -13.03 -12.67
CA THR A 206 19.06 -13.60 -12.33
C THR A 206 18.22 -12.73 -11.40
N ILE A 207 18.87 -11.89 -10.60
CA ILE A 207 18.17 -11.02 -9.64
C ILE A 207 17.31 -9.98 -10.36
N TYR A 208 16.20 -9.61 -9.72
CA TYR A 208 15.26 -8.62 -10.23
C TYR A 208 15.62 -7.23 -9.71
N TYR A 209 15.81 -6.29 -10.63
CA TYR A 209 16.16 -4.90 -10.31
C TYR A 209 14.97 -3.94 -10.32
N GLY A 210 13.75 -4.42 -10.57
CA GLY A 210 12.60 -3.57 -10.88
C GLY A 210 12.50 -3.25 -12.37
N ARG A 211 11.50 -2.46 -12.76
CA ARG A 211 11.28 -2.01 -14.14
C ARG A 211 11.18 -3.13 -15.19
N GLY A 212 10.83 -4.36 -14.79
CA GLY A 212 10.88 -5.54 -15.67
C GLY A 212 12.31 -6.02 -16.01
N ALA A 213 13.35 -5.43 -15.41
CA ALA A 213 14.74 -5.76 -15.66
C ALA A 213 15.22 -6.92 -14.77
N TYR A 214 15.38 -8.09 -15.39
CA TYR A 214 16.05 -9.25 -14.80
C TYR A 214 17.48 -9.32 -15.32
N GLY A 215 18.43 -9.33 -14.40
CA GLY A 215 19.84 -9.30 -14.71
C GLY A 215 20.42 -7.88 -14.84
N ILE A 216 21.68 -7.74 -14.45
CA ILE A 216 22.39 -6.46 -14.33
C ILE A 216 22.50 -5.71 -15.65
N GLN A 217 22.61 -6.42 -16.78
CA GLN A 217 22.67 -5.81 -18.12
C GLN A 217 21.33 -5.15 -18.50
N SER A 218 20.23 -5.87 -18.28
CA SER A 218 18.88 -5.32 -18.47
C SER A 218 18.64 -4.12 -17.56
N ALA A 219 19.13 -4.17 -16.32
CA ALA A 219 19.01 -3.09 -15.35
C ALA A 219 19.82 -1.84 -15.78
N ALA A 220 21.06 -2.03 -16.24
CA ALA A 220 21.89 -0.95 -16.78
C ALA A 220 21.19 -0.19 -17.92
N LYS A 221 20.54 -0.94 -18.82
CA LYS A 221 19.73 -0.37 -19.91
C LYS A 221 18.46 0.33 -19.39
N ALA A 222 17.73 -0.29 -18.46
CA ALA A 222 16.47 0.24 -17.94
C ALA A 222 16.62 1.51 -17.08
N TYR A 223 17.71 1.63 -16.32
CA TYR A 223 17.97 2.77 -15.43
C TYR A 223 18.82 3.86 -16.11
N PHE A 224 19.76 3.49 -16.99
CA PHE A 224 20.74 4.44 -17.52
C PHE A 224 20.88 4.43 -19.04
N GLY A 225 20.25 3.49 -19.74
CA GLY A 225 20.39 3.35 -21.20
C GLY A 225 21.80 2.95 -21.62
N LYS A 226 22.54 2.27 -20.74
CA LYS A 226 23.96 1.89 -20.92
C LYS A 226 24.14 0.38 -20.87
N ASP A 227 25.20 -0.10 -21.49
CA ASP A 227 25.71 -1.45 -21.22
C ASP A 227 26.37 -1.51 -19.84
N VAL A 228 26.30 -2.68 -19.19
CA VAL A 228 26.83 -2.89 -17.83
C VAL A 228 28.30 -2.49 -17.68
N GLY A 229 29.12 -2.72 -18.72
CA GLY A 229 30.54 -2.39 -18.74
C GLY A 229 30.85 -0.88 -18.73
N LYS A 230 29.83 -0.03 -18.95
CA LYS A 230 29.95 1.43 -18.99
C LYS A 230 29.34 2.12 -17.77
N LEU A 231 28.85 1.34 -16.80
CA LEU A 231 28.31 1.89 -15.55
C LEU A 231 29.41 2.55 -14.74
N THR A 232 29.10 3.64 -14.06
CA THR A 232 29.99 4.29 -13.09
C THR A 232 29.80 3.72 -11.67
N VAL A 233 30.64 4.12 -10.72
CA VAL A 233 30.48 3.80 -9.28
C VAL A 233 29.09 4.22 -8.78
N SER A 234 28.68 5.45 -9.09
CA SER A 234 27.35 5.96 -8.73
C SER A 234 26.22 5.11 -9.31
N GLU A 235 26.30 4.75 -10.58
CA GLU A 235 25.25 3.97 -11.23
C GLU A 235 25.21 2.53 -10.70
N GLY A 236 26.37 1.93 -10.43
CA GLY A 236 26.48 0.62 -9.77
C GLY A 236 25.86 0.60 -8.38
N ALA A 237 26.12 1.63 -7.56
CA ALA A 237 25.54 1.76 -6.23
C ALA A 237 24.02 2.00 -6.27
N VAL A 238 23.49 2.71 -7.27
CA VAL A 238 22.03 2.81 -7.48
C VAL A 238 21.43 1.43 -7.80
N LEU A 239 22.02 0.66 -8.73
CA LEU A 239 21.50 -0.68 -9.06
C LEU A 239 21.58 -1.64 -7.87
N ALA A 240 22.63 -1.55 -7.06
CA ALA A 240 22.73 -2.30 -5.81
C ALA A 240 21.69 -1.87 -4.76
N SER A 241 21.27 -0.60 -4.78
CA SER A 241 20.31 -0.04 -3.82
C SER A 241 18.86 -0.47 -4.09
N VAL A 242 18.49 -0.65 -5.36
CA VAL A 242 17.11 -1.02 -5.73
C VAL A 242 16.80 -2.52 -5.53
N LEU A 243 17.80 -3.33 -5.19
CA LEU A 243 17.64 -4.76 -4.96
C LEU A 243 16.61 -5.06 -3.87
N ASN A 244 15.93 -6.20 -4.01
CA ASN A 244 14.93 -6.76 -3.07
C ASN A 244 13.63 -5.96 -2.85
N ALA A 245 13.64 -4.63 -3.02
CA ALA A 245 12.44 -3.79 -2.95
C ALA A 245 12.46 -2.65 -4.00
N PRO A 246 12.46 -2.96 -5.31
CA PRO A 246 12.57 -1.92 -6.33
C PRO A 246 11.48 -0.84 -6.25
N SER A 247 10.24 -1.19 -5.89
CA SER A 247 9.19 -0.18 -5.76
C SER A 247 9.46 0.82 -4.64
N LEU A 248 10.22 0.44 -3.60
CA LEU A 248 10.57 1.30 -2.49
C LEU A 248 11.67 2.32 -2.84
N TYR A 249 12.48 2.02 -3.85
CA TYR A 249 13.70 2.77 -4.19
C TYR A 249 13.68 3.36 -5.61
N ASP A 250 12.74 3.00 -6.48
CA ASP A 250 12.67 3.60 -7.81
C ASP A 250 12.11 5.04 -7.72
N PRO A 251 12.87 6.08 -8.10
CA PRO A 251 12.40 7.46 -8.03
C PRO A 251 11.18 7.74 -8.91
N ALA A 252 10.86 6.86 -9.87
CA ALA A 252 9.62 6.92 -10.63
C ALA A 252 8.36 6.79 -9.75
N ASN A 253 8.49 6.23 -8.53
CA ASN A 253 7.39 6.08 -7.58
C ASN A 253 7.19 7.29 -6.64
N GLY A 254 7.87 8.42 -6.93
CA GLY A 254 7.70 9.69 -6.24
C GLY A 254 8.80 10.02 -5.23
N GLU A 255 8.64 11.16 -4.55
CA GLU A 255 9.68 11.78 -3.71
C GLU A 255 10.13 10.87 -2.55
N ARG A 256 9.21 10.11 -1.96
CA ARG A 256 9.56 9.19 -0.87
C ARG A 256 10.48 8.06 -1.36
N ALA A 257 10.21 7.49 -2.53
CA ALA A 257 11.05 6.44 -3.09
C ALA A 257 12.43 7.00 -3.48
N ARG A 258 12.47 8.23 -3.98
CA ARG A 258 13.72 8.96 -4.22
C ARG A 258 14.52 9.15 -2.92
N ALA A 259 13.89 9.64 -1.85
CA ALA A 259 14.57 9.83 -0.57
C ALA A 259 15.08 8.50 0.02
N ASN A 260 14.30 7.42 -0.10
CA ASN A 260 14.76 6.08 0.29
C ASN A 260 15.98 5.64 -0.51
N LEU A 261 15.98 5.91 -1.82
CA LEU A 261 17.11 5.59 -2.69
C LEU A 261 18.35 6.38 -2.32
N GLU A 262 18.24 7.69 -2.04
CA GLU A 262 19.36 8.53 -1.61
C GLU A 262 20.02 7.97 -0.34
N ASN A 263 19.20 7.56 0.64
CA ASN A 263 19.70 6.93 1.88
C ASN A 263 20.38 5.58 1.63
N ARG A 264 19.75 4.71 0.81
CA ARG A 264 20.30 3.38 0.50
C ARG A 264 21.57 3.49 -0.34
N TYR A 265 21.62 4.45 -1.27
CA TYR A 265 22.78 4.79 -2.09
C TYR A 265 23.98 5.18 -1.22
N ALA A 266 23.76 6.07 -0.24
CA ALA A 266 24.79 6.45 0.72
C ALA A 266 25.27 5.24 1.55
N TYR A 267 24.35 4.38 2.01
CA TYR A 267 24.68 3.14 2.73
C TYR A 267 25.58 2.22 1.91
N VAL A 268 25.27 2.01 0.63
CA VAL A 268 26.08 1.14 -0.25
C VAL A 268 27.49 1.70 -0.41
N LEU A 269 27.61 2.99 -0.74
CA LEU A 269 28.92 3.61 -0.94
C LEU A 269 29.76 3.64 0.34
N ASN A 270 29.14 3.89 1.50
CA ASN A 270 29.84 3.83 2.79
C ASN A 270 30.31 2.41 3.10
N GLY A 271 29.49 1.39 2.79
CA GLY A 271 29.88 -0.01 2.89
C GLY A 271 31.08 -0.35 2.00
N MET A 272 31.17 0.21 0.79
CA MET A 272 32.34 0.02 -0.06
C MET A 272 33.61 0.65 0.54
N VAL A 273 33.50 1.77 1.27
CA VAL A 273 34.63 2.37 1.98
C VAL A 273 35.07 1.53 3.17
N GLU A 274 34.11 1.02 3.95
CA GLU A 274 34.38 0.16 5.11
C GLU A 274 35.14 -1.12 4.72
N GLU A 275 34.83 -1.69 3.55
CA GLU A 275 35.52 -2.87 3.00
C GLU A 275 36.81 -2.53 2.21
N GLY A 276 37.15 -1.25 2.08
CA GLY A 276 38.34 -0.78 1.35
C GLY A 276 38.24 -0.88 -0.19
N TRP A 277 37.04 -1.10 -0.74
CA TRP A 277 36.78 -1.16 -2.18
C TRP A 277 36.58 0.21 -2.83
N LEU A 278 36.38 1.25 -2.00
CA LEU A 278 36.31 2.64 -2.42
C LEU A 278 37.10 3.51 -1.42
N SER A 279 37.94 4.43 -1.90
CA SER A 279 38.63 5.35 -0.99
C SER A 279 37.64 6.36 -0.41
N ALA A 280 37.90 6.87 0.81
CA ALA A 280 37.09 7.95 1.38
C ALA A 280 37.10 9.21 0.50
N ALA A 281 38.22 9.50 -0.17
CA ALA A 281 38.34 10.61 -1.11
C ALA A 281 37.47 10.42 -2.36
N ASP A 282 37.37 9.21 -2.90
CA ASP A 282 36.49 8.92 -4.03
C ASP A 282 35.01 8.90 -3.62
N ARG A 283 34.69 8.34 -2.44
CA ARG A 283 33.35 8.42 -1.86
C ARG A 283 32.82 9.84 -1.78
N ALA A 284 33.67 10.80 -1.40
CA ALA A 284 33.30 12.20 -1.29
C ALA A 284 32.88 12.85 -2.62
N LYS A 285 33.25 12.27 -3.77
CA LYS A 285 32.84 12.72 -5.11
C LYS A 285 31.41 12.31 -5.49
N HIS A 286 30.78 11.45 -4.70
CA HIS A 286 29.50 10.81 -5.00
C HIS A 286 28.40 11.24 -4.01
N THR A 287 28.07 12.53 -4.01
CA THR A 287 27.08 13.14 -3.09
C THR A 287 25.66 13.10 -3.62
N GLU A 288 25.48 13.08 -4.95
CA GLU A 288 24.18 13.13 -5.60
C GLU A 288 23.89 11.86 -6.39
N LEU A 289 22.60 11.55 -6.55
CA LEU A 289 22.19 10.46 -7.43
C LEU A 289 22.57 10.77 -8.89
N PRO A 290 23.08 9.78 -9.64
CA PRO A 290 23.29 9.94 -11.07
C PRO A 290 21.95 10.17 -11.78
N LYS A 291 21.99 10.67 -13.02
CA LYS A 291 20.78 10.81 -13.83
C LYS A 291 20.15 9.43 -14.10
N ILE A 292 19.01 9.16 -13.46
CA ILE A 292 18.21 7.97 -13.68
C ILE A 292 17.17 8.28 -14.75
N LEU A 293 17.07 7.42 -15.77
CA LEU A 293 16.06 7.56 -16.81
C LEU A 293 14.66 7.40 -16.23
N PRO A 294 13.64 8.11 -16.75
CA PRO A 294 12.26 7.82 -16.42
C PRO A 294 11.91 6.37 -16.72
N TYR A 295 11.11 5.74 -15.86
CA TYR A 295 10.61 4.39 -16.11
C TYR A 295 9.65 4.42 -17.31
N LYS A 296 9.93 3.64 -18.36
CA LYS A 296 9.14 3.61 -19.60
C LYS A 296 7.93 2.64 -19.56
N GLY A 297 7.65 2.00 -18.42
CA GLY A 297 6.64 0.95 -18.32
C GLY A 297 7.10 -0.38 -18.94
N ALA A 298 6.46 -1.48 -18.57
CA ALA A 298 6.48 -2.69 -19.40
C ALA A 298 5.57 -2.45 -20.63
N LYS A 299 5.77 -3.18 -21.74
CA LYS A 299 4.82 -3.15 -22.86
C LYS A 299 3.45 -3.74 -22.47
N SER A 300 3.42 -4.60 -21.45
CA SER A 300 2.21 -4.97 -20.72
C SER A 300 1.81 -3.84 -19.77
N SER A 301 0.51 -3.56 -19.62
CA SER A 301 -0.04 -2.36 -18.96
C SER A 301 -0.10 -1.07 -19.80
N ALA A 302 -0.23 -1.15 -21.13
CA ALA A 302 -0.63 0.00 -21.95
C ALA A 302 -2.12 0.34 -21.78
N GLY A 303 -2.51 1.57 -22.14
CA GLY A 303 -3.90 2.01 -22.10
C GLY A 303 -4.42 2.30 -20.68
N PRO A 304 -5.75 2.49 -20.53
CA PRO A 304 -6.36 2.86 -19.25
C PRO A 304 -6.28 1.76 -18.17
N ASN A 305 -6.17 0.49 -18.56
CA ASN A 305 -6.10 -0.62 -17.62
C ASN A 305 -4.75 -0.71 -16.90
N GLY A 306 -3.67 -0.17 -17.47
CA GLY A 306 -2.37 -0.14 -16.80
C GLY A 306 -2.39 0.63 -15.47
N TYR A 307 -3.22 1.68 -15.37
CA TYR A 307 -3.43 2.41 -14.12
C TYR A 307 -4.07 1.53 -13.03
N ILE A 308 -4.99 0.62 -13.40
CA ILE A 308 -5.60 -0.35 -12.49
C ILE A 308 -4.56 -1.37 -12.04
N THR A 309 -3.79 -1.93 -12.96
CA THR A 309 -2.71 -2.89 -12.64
C THR A 309 -1.70 -2.28 -11.67
N ALA A 310 -1.33 -1.02 -11.86
CA ALA A 310 -0.46 -0.29 -10.94
C ALA A 310 -1.08 -0.12 -9.54
N GLN A 311 -2.39 0.11 -9.44
CA GLN A 311 -3.09 0.17 -8.15
C GLN A 311 -3.18 -1.19 -7.47
N VAL A 312 -3.50 -2.23 -8.22
CA VAL A 312 -3.49 -3.62 -7.74
C VAL A 312 -2.12 -3.97 -7.16
N LYS A 313 -1.02 -3.66 -7.87
CA LYS A 313 0.33 -3.89 -7.37
C LYS A 313 0.60 -3.13 -6.06
N ARG A 314 0.23 -1.84 -5.98
CA ARG A 314 0.37 -1.04 -4.76
C ARG A 314 -0.41 -1.66 -3.59
N GLU A 315 -1.63 -2.12 -3.82
CA GLU A 315 -2.44 -2.76 -2.79
C GLU A 315 -1.82 -4.08 -2.32
N LEU A 316 -1.34 -4.92 -3.23
CA LEU A 316 -0.70 -6.19 -2.90
C LEU A 316 0.58 -6.04 -2.09
N LEU A 317 1.37 -4.99 -2.34
CA LEU A 317 2.56 -4.70 -1.52
C LEU A 317 2.21 -4.49 -0.04
N THR A 318 0.98 -4.05 0.27
CA THR A 318 0.52 -3.88 1.67
C THR A 318 0.20 -5.20 2.38
N THR A 319 0.07 -6.31 1.63
CA THR A 319 -0.15 -7.66 2.19
C THR A 319 1.15 -8.33 2.66
N GLY A 320 2.28 -7.65 2.49
CA GLY A 320 3.61 -8.17 2.79
C GLY A 320 4.26 -8.90 1.63
N LEU A 321 3.60 -9.04 0.48
CA LEU A 321 4.22 -9.48 -0.77
C LEU A 321 5.27 -8.49 -1.26
N THR A 322 6.32 -9.00 -1.89
CA THR A 322 7.39 -8.24 -2.52
C THR A 322 7.09 -8.00 -4.01
N ASP A 323 7.74 -7.00 -4.61
CA ASP A 323 7.66 -6.76 -6.06
C ASP A 323 7.89 -8.02 -6.88
N ARG A 324 8.86 -8.85 -6.48
CA ARG A 324 9.21 -10.09 -7.17
C ARG A 324 8.07 -11.12 -7.10
N GLU A 325 7.50 -11.31 -5.92
CA GLU A 325 6.38 -12.25 -5.73
C GLU A 325 5.15 -11.78 -6.52
N ILE A 326 4.93 -10.47 -6.63
CA ILE A 326 3.84 -9.91 -7.43
C ILE A 326 4.10 -10.06 -8.92
N ASP A 327 5.28 -9.72 -9.41
CA ASP A 327 5.58 -9.68 -10.84
C ASP A 327 5.72 -11.10 -11.44
N ASN A 328 6.31 -12.03 -10.67
CA ASN A 328 6.70 -13.37 -11.15
C ASN A 328 6.22 -14.55 -10.27
N GLY A 329 5.39 -14.32 -9.26
CA GLY A 329 4.89 -15.39 -8.40
C GLY A 329 3.82 -16.27 -9.05
N GLY A 330 3.46 -16.04 -10.32
CA GLY A 330 2.37 -16.75 -10.98
C GLY A 330 1.02 -16.51 -10.32
N LEU A 331 0.82 -15.31 -9.76
CA LEU A 331 -0.38 -14.99 -9.01
C LEU A 331 -1.58 -14.92 -9.96
N ARG A 332 -2.71 -15.47 -9.53
CA ARG A 332 -4.03 -15.24 -10.12
C ARG A 332 -4.72 -14.20 -9.26
N ILE A 333 -4.82 -12.98 -9.76
CA ILE A 333 -5.30 -11.82 -9.02
C ILE A 333 -6.69 -11.46 -9.54
N VAL A 334 -7.74 -11.75 -8.78
CA VAL A 334 -9.12 -11.35 -9.09
C VAL A 334 -9.36 -9.97 -8.50
N THR A 335 -9.69 -9.00 -9.35
CA THR A 335 -9.98 -7.63 -8.92
C THR A 335 -11.45 -7.43 -8.56
N THR A 336 -11.81 -6.25 -8.08
CA THR A 336 -13.19 -5.78 -7.93
C THR A 336 -13.73 -5.15 -9.21
N ILE A 337 -12.89 -4.94 -10.23
CA ILE A 337 -13.23 -4.19 -11.44
C ILE A 337 -14.20 -5.00 -12.29
N ASP A 338 -15.37 -4.43 -12.55
CA ASP A 338 -16.33 -5.01 -13.48
C ASP A 338 -15.96 -4.65 -14.92
N LYS A 339 -15.93 -5.64 -15.81
CA LYS A 339 -15.50 -5.45 -17.21
C LYS A 339 -16.42 -4.49 -17.96
N LYS A 340 -17.73 -4.58 -17.75
CA LYS A 340 -18.72 -3.76 -18.44
C LYS A 340 -18.63 -2.32 -17.93
N ALA A 341 -18.59 -2.13 -16.62
CA ALA A 341 -18.40 -0.82 -16.00
C ALA A 341 -17.07 -0.19 -16.45
N GLN A 342 -15.97 -0.94 -16.44
CA GLN A 342 -14.68 -0.41 -16.87
C GLN A 342 -14.68 0.02 -18.34
N THR A 343 -15.32 -0.77 -19.21
CA THR A 343 -15.47 -0.43 -20.63
C THR A 343 -16.30 0.85 -20.80
N ALA A 344 -17.41 0.98 -20.07
CA ALA A 344 -18.24 2.17 -20.06
C ALA A 344 -17.48 3.40 -19.55
N ALA A 345 -16.67 3.25 -18.49
CA ALA A 345 -15.86 4.34 -17.94
C ALA A 345 -14.83 4.85 -18.95
N VAL A 346 -14.15 3.94 -19.65
CA VAL A 346 -13.19 4.31 -20.70
C VAL A 346 -13.88 5.00 -21.87
N ALA A 347 -15.03 4.50 -22.32
CA ALA A 347 -15.80 5.12 -23.40
C ALA A 347 -16.29 6.52 -23.02
N ALA A 348 -16.96 6.65 -21.87
CA ALA A 348 -17.50 7.93 -21.39
C ALA A 348 -16.41 9.00 -21.27
N MET A 349 -15.23 8.63 -20.73
CA MET A 349 -14.08 9.54 -20.65
C MET A 349 -13.54 9.90 -22.04
N LYS A 350 -13.36 8.92 -22.92
CA LYS A 350 -12.79 9.14 -24.27
C LYS A 350 -13.69 10.03 -25.13
N ASP A 351 -15.01 9.82 -25.05
CA ASP A 351 -15.96 10.45 -25.97
C ASP A 351 -16.31 11.89 -25.54
N ASN A 352 -16.15 12.22 -24.25
CA ASN A 352 -16.51 13.54 -23.71
C ASN A 352 -15.33 14.41 -23.30
N LEU A 353 -14.15 13.86 -22.97
CA LEU A 353 -13.05 14.63 -22.42
C LEU A 353 -12.32 15.45 -23.53
N PRO A 354 -12.25 16.79 -23.42
CA PRO A 354 -11.51 17.61 -24.38
C PRO A 354 -10.00 17.29 -24.42
N LYS A 355 -9.35 17.49 -25.57
CA LYS A 355 -7.93 17.14 -25.77
C LYS A 355 -6.95 17.89 -24.87
N GLN A 356 -7.29 19.12 -24.46
CA GLN A 356 -6.42 20.02 -23.70
C GLN A 356 -6.53 19.83 -22.18
N VAL A 357 -7.44 18.96 -21.72
CA VAL A 357 -7.70 18.73 -20.30
C VAL A 357 -7.40 17.28 -19.94
N THR A 358 -7.15 17.05 -18.67
CA THR A 358 -6.94 15.74 -18.07
C THR A 358 -8.07 15.46 -17.11
N GLY A 359 -8.48 14.21 -16.96
CA GLY A 359 -9.56 13.83 -16.05
C GLY A 359 -9.47 12.39 -15.57
N GLY A 360 -10.15 12.13 -14.47
CA GLY A 360 -10.26 10.82 -13.84
C GLY A 360 -11.69 10.50 -13.46
N LEU A 361 -12.00 9.21 -13.45
CA LEU A 361 -13.28 8.65 -13.01
C LEU A 361 -13.02 7.51 -12.05
N VAL A 362 -13.74 7.47 -10.93
CA VAL A 362 -13.76 6.34 -10.00
C VAL A 362 -15.20 6.00 -9.64
N ALA A 363 -15.54 4.70 -9.72
CA ALA A 363 -16.82 4.16 -9.29
C ALA A 363 -16.62 3.16 -8.14
N ILE A 364 -17.31 3.35 -7.02
CA ILE A 364 -17.21 2.55 -5.80
C ILE A 364 -18.59 2.01 -5.42
N LYS A 365 -18.62 0.75 -4.98
CA LYS A 365 -19.80 0.13 -4.40
C LYS A 365 -20.04 0.60 -2.95
N PRO A 366 -21.18 1.27 -2.65
CA PRO A 366 -21.51 1.73 -1.30
C PRO A 366 -21.60 0.58 -0.29
N GLY A 367 -21.09 0.80 0.92
CA GLY A 367 -21.13 -0.15 2.05
C GLY A 367 -20.14 -1.32 1.95
N ASP A 368 -19.42 -1.43 0.83
CA ASP A 368 -18.45 -2.48 0.54
C ASP A 368 -17.05 -1.86 0.34
N GLY A 369 -16.94 -0.83 -0.51
CA GLY A 369 -15.67 -0.19 -0.84
C GLY A 369 -14.98 -0.77 -2.07
N ALA A 370 -15.52 -1.83 -2.67
CA ALA A 370 -15.04 -2.35 -3.95
C ALA A 370 -15.02 -1.26 -5.04
N VAL A 371 -13.85 -1.01 -5.64
CA VAL A 371 -13.72 -0.14 -6.81
C VAL A 371 -14.17 -0.94 -8.05
N VAL A 372 -15.27 -0.51 -8.66
CA VAL A 372 -15.92 -1.24 -9.76
C VAL A 372 -15.39 -0.79 -11.12
N ALA A 373 -14.97 0.48 -11.24
CA ALA A 373 -14.31 1.02 -12.42
C ALA A 373 -13.37 2.16 -12.03
N MET A 374 -12.28 2.33 -12.78
CA MET A 374 -11.35 3.45 -12.65
C MET A 374 -10.75 3.85 -14.00
N TYR A 375 -10.78 5.14 -14.30
CA TYR A 375 -10.02 5.73 -15.40
C TYR A 375 -8.98 6.70 -14.84
N GLY A 376 -7.69 6.39 -15.03
CA GLY A 376 -6.58 7.24 -14.58
C GLY A 376 -6.01 8.17 -15.66
N GLY A 377 -6.26 7.85 -16.93
CA GLY A 377 -5.69 8.50 -18.10
C GLY A 377 -5.82 7.60 -19.34
N PRO A 378 -5.44 8.10 -20.53
CA PRO A 378 -5.64 7.39 -21.79
C PRO A 378 -4.65 6.23 -21.98
N ASP A 379 -3.43 6.36 -21.48
CA ASP A 379 -2.36 5.38 -21.72
C ASP A 379 -1.27 5.43 -20.65
N TYR A 380 -1.29 4.44 -19.75
CA TYR A 380 -0.32 4.33 -18.65
C TYR A 380 1.12 4.18 -19.14
N ALA A 381 1.35 3.60 -20.33
CA ALA A 381 2.69 3.44 -20.88
C ALA A 381 3.29 4.78 -21.35
N LYS A 382 2.45 5.79 -21.60
CA LYS A 382 2.88 7.14 -22.01
C LYS A 382 2.96 8.11 -20.84
N ASP A 383 2.00 8.04 -19.92
CA ASP A 383 1.94 8.88 -18.73
C ASP A 383 1.48 8.05 -17.52
N GLN A 384 2.35 7.91 -16.53
CA GLN A 384 2.10 7.08 -15.36
C GLN A 384 1.38 7.82 -14.23
N LEU A 385 1.20 9.15 -14.34
CA LEU A 385 0.46 9.91 -13.35
C LEU A 385 -1.02 9.52 -13.40
N ASN A 386 -1.48 8.81 -12.38
CA ASN A 386 -2.87 8.41 -12.30
C ASN A 386 -3.74 9.58 -11.80
N THR A 387 -4.55 10.15 -12.69
CA THR A 387 -5.44 11.27 -12.36
C THR A 387 -6.44 10.93 -11.25
N SER A 388 -6.86 9.67 -11.17
CA SER A 388 -7.88 9.25 -10.22
C SER A 388 -7.38 9.10 -8.79
N THR A 389 -6.08 8.84 -8.61
CA THR A 389 -5.52 8.41 -7.31
C THR A 389 -4.24 9.12 -6.89
N GLN A 390 -3.65 9.92 -7.78
CA GLN A 390 -2.39 10.63 -7.53
C GLN A 390 -2.50 12.12 -7.84
N ALA A 391 -3.22 12.52 -8.89
CA ALA A 391 -3.47 13.94 -9.12
C ALA A 391 -4.37 14.51 -8.03
N ILE A 392 -4.04 15.72 -7.57
CA ILE A 392 -4.86 16.48 -6.62
C ILE A 392 -5.60 17.58 -7.38
N LEU A 393 -6.88 17.74 -7.10
CA LEU A 393 -7.74 18.71 -7.77
C LEU A 393 -8.52 19.46 -6.68
N GLN A 394 -8.58 20.79 -6.74
CA GLN A 394 -9.34 21.57 -5.76
C GLN A 394 -10.83 21.18 -5.82
N GLY A 395 -11.41 20.75 -4.70
CA GLY A 395 -12.74 20.14 -4.70
C GLY A 395 -13.88 21.12 -5.03
N GLY A 396 -13.69 22.41 -4.73
CA GLY A 396 -14.67 23.46 -5.01
C GLY A 396 -16.05 23.15 -4.41
N SER A 397 -17.11 23.54 -5.11
CA SER A 397 -18.50 23.30 -4.67
C SER A 397 -18.87 21.83 -4.43
N ASN A 398 -18.02 20.87 -4.79
CA ASN A 398 -18.19 19.46 -4.49
C ASN A 398 -18.03 19.12 -2.99
N PHE A 399 -17.42 20.02 -2.20
CA PHE A 399 -17.24 19.89 -0.73
C PHE A 399 -18.48 20.27 0.08
N LYS A 400 -19.37 21.06 -0.50
CA LYS A 400 -20.55 21.63 0.17
C LYS A 400 -21.43 20.61 0.92
N PRO A 401 -21.66 19.37 0.40
CA PRO A 401 -22.41 18.35 1.14
C PRO A 401 -21.81 17.99 2.50
N PHE A 402 -20.49 18.13 2.72
CA PHE A 402 -19.88 17.86 4.02
C PHE A 402 -20.29 18.88 5.09
N GLY A 403 -20.52 20.13 4.71
CA GLY A 403 -21.09 21.13 5.61
C GLY A 403 -22.55 20.84 5.96
N VAL A 404 -23.34 20.34 5.01
CA VAL A 404 -24.72 19.91 5.27
C VAL A 404 -24.75 18.68 6.18
N LEU A 405 -23.88 17.69 5.94
CA LEU A 405 -23.67 16.56 6.86
C LEU A 405 -23.34 17.03 8.28
N ALA A 406 -22.41 17.97 8.41
CA ALA A 406 -22.03 18.53 9.71
C ALA A 406 -23.21 19.25 10.39
N ALA A 407 -24.02 19.98 9.64
CA ALA A 407 -25.18 20.71 10.14
C ALA A 407 -26.29 19.77 10.62
N VAL A 408 -26.67 18.79 9.80
CA VAL A 408 -27.72 17.82 10.15
C VAL A 408 -27.29 16.95 11.34
N ARG A 409 -26.01 16.54 11.39
CA ARG A 409 -25.43 15.84 12.55
C ARG A 409 -25.49 16.67 13.85
N LYS A 410 -25.51 18.00 13.76
CA LYS A 410 -25.70 18.91 14.90
C LYS A 410 -27.19 19.21 15.20
N GLY A 411 -28.12 18.53 14.53
CA GLY A 411 -29.56 18.72 14.71
C GLY A 411 -30.15 19.89 13.92
N ILE A 412 -29.41 20.51 12.99
CA ILE A 412 -29.95 21.57 12.13
C ILE A 412 -30.76 20.92 11.01
N SER A 413 -32.06 21.20 10.96
CA SER A 413 -32.95 20.68 9.91
C SER A 413 -32.54 21.16 8.51
N THR A 414 -32.68 20.28 7.50
CA THR A 414 -32.54 20.65 6.08
C THR A 414 -33.56 21.70 5.61
N LYS A 415 -34.60 21.97 6.40
CA LYS A 415 -35.61 23.01 6.16
C LYS A 415 -35.20 24.40 6.69
N THR A 416 -34.13 24.49 7.47
CA THR A 416 -33.59 25.77 7.96
C THR A 416 -33.21 26.65 6.78
N LYS A 417 -33.63 27.91 6.83
CA LYS A 417 -33.40 28.87 5.74
C LYS A 417 -32.17 29.73 6.00
N PHE A 418 -31.37 29.91 4.96
CA PHE A 418 -30.18 30.76 4.95
C PHE A 418 -30.34 31.87 3.92
N ASP A 419 -29.61 32.96 4.12
CA ASP A 419 -29.58 34.07 3.17
C ASP A 419 -28.74 33.70 1.94
N GLY A 420 -29.40 33.67 0.78
CA GLY A 420 -28.79 33.39 -0.51
C GLY A 420 -28.56 34.61 -1.39
N ASP A 421 -28.70 35.84 -0.88
CA ASP A 421 -28.42 37.06 -1.65
C ASP A 421 -26.92 37.28 -1.83
N THR A 422 -26.51 38.10 -2.81
CA THR A 422 -25.09 38.38 -3.15
C THR A 422 -24.93 39.84 -3.59
N PRO A 423 -23.76 40.48 -3.34
CA PRO A 423 -22.66 40.02 -2.49
C PRO A 423 -23.03 40.00 -1.01
N GLN A 424 -22.31 39.20 -0.21
CA GLN A 424 -22.37 39.28 1.26
C GLN A 424 -20.95 39.38 1.84
N THR A 425 -20.78 40.17 2.90
CA THR A 425 -19.57 40.15 3.73
C THR A 425 -19.87 39.39 5.02
N ILE A 426 -19.28 38.20 5.15
CA ILE A 426 -19.52 37.28 6.26
C ILE A 426 -18.20 37.13 7.03
N ALA A 427 -18.20 37.48 8.31
CA ALA A 427 -17.01 37.55 9.16
C ALA A 427 -15.79 38.23 8.48
N GLY A 428 -16.02 39.34 7.78
CA GLY A 428 -14.98 40.11 7.09
C GLY A 428 -14.53 39.55 5.73
N THR A 429 -15.12 38.44 5.26
CA THR A 429 -14.83 37.87 3.92
C THR A 429 -15.98 38.18 2.96
N THR A 430 -15.68 38.78 1.81
CA THR A 430 -16.67 39.02 0.75
C THR A 430 -16.89 37.76 -0.08
N ILE A 431 -18.13 37.29 -0.14
CA ILE A 431 -18.55 36.08 -0.85
C ILE A 431 -19.56 36.47 -1.93
N ASN A 432 -19.31 35.98 -3.14
CA ASN A 432 -20.19 36.13 -4.29
C ASN A 432 -20.80 34.80 -4.69
N ASN A 433 -22.07 34.81 -5.12
CA ASN A 433 -22.65 33.69 -5.83
C ASN A 433 -22.19 33.66 -7.28
N PHE A 434 -22.33 32.50 -7.93
CA PHE A 434 -22.11 32.38 -9.36
C PHE A 434 -23.06 33.31 -10.13
N GLU A 435 -22.53 34.01 -11.15
CA GLU A 435 -23.26 35.01 -11.95
C GLU A 435 -23.94 36.11 -11.12
N ASP A 436 -23.40 36.44 -9.94
CA ASP A 436 -23.93 37.48 -9.05
C ASP A 436 -25.45 37.36 -8.79
N THR A 437 -25.96 36.13 -8.80
CA THR A 437 -27.39 35.85 -8.63
C THR A 437 -27.79 35.77 -7.16
N SER A 438 -28.81 36.54 -6.79
CA SER A 438 -29.47 36.50 -5.49
C SER A 438 -30.66 35.54 -5.48
N TYR A 439 -30.84 34.81 -4.37
CA TYR A 439 -31.84 33.74 -4.25
C TYR A 439 -32.84 33.96 -3.10
N GLY A 440 -32.69 35.02 -2.30
CA GLY A 440 -33.44 35.26 -1.08
C GLY A 440 -33.18 34.19 -0.02
N LYS A 441 -34.14 34.01 0.91
CA LYS A 441 -34.07 32.96 1.93
C LYS A 441 -34.32 31.57 1.33
N VAL A 442 -33.32 30.70 1.37
CA VAL A 442 -33.35 29.35 0.77
C VAL A 442 -33.10 28.25 1.80
N ASP A 443 -33.75 27.10 1.66
CA ASP A 443 -33.48 25.92 2.49
C ASP A 443 -32.25 25.14 2.00
N MET A 444 -31.82 24.11 2.74
CA MET A 444 -30.61 23.35 2.38
C MET A 444 -30.76 22.57 1.07
N ARG A 445 -31.98 22.19 0.69
CA ARG A 445 -32.26 21.50 -0.59
C ARG A 445 -31.95 22.42 -1.76
N ARG A 446 -32.52 23.63 -1.76
CA ARG A 446 -32.26 24.63 -2.80
C ARG A 446 -30.83 25.15 -2.74
N MET A 447 -30.25 25.29 -1.54
CA MET A 447 -28.86 25.69 -1.34
C MET A 447 -27.87 24.70 -1.99
N ILE A 448 -27.98 23.39 -1.70
CA ILE A 448 -27.18 22.35 -2.37
C ILE A 448 -27.44 22.35 -3.86
N GLY A 449 -28.73 22.32 -4.23
CA GLY A 449 -29.20 22.14 -5.59
C GLY A 449 -28.77 23.25 -6.56
N ARG A 450 -28.74 24.50 -6.09
CA ARG A 450 -28.28 25.70 -6.83
C ARG A 450 -26.83 26.08 -6.50
N SER A 451 -26.19 25.39 -5.57
CA SER A 451 -24.79 25.63 -5.19
C SER A 451 -24.52 27.06 -4.67
N ILE A 452 -25.39 27.61 -3.83
CA ILE A 452 -25.40 29.03 -3.41
C ILE A 452 -24.29 29.32 -2.39
N ASN A 453 -23.23 30.03 -2.78
CA ASN A 453 -22.02 30.26 -1.96
C ASN A 453 -22.33 31.00 -0.65
N THR A 454 -23.07 32.10 -0.71
CA THR A 454 -23.34 32.94 0.47
C THR A 454 -24.10 32.17 1.55
N ALA A 455 -25.14 31.44 1.17
CA ALA A 455 -25.90 30.57 2.08
C ALA A 455 -25.03 29.46 2.71
N PHE A 456 -24.09 28.87 1.95
CA PHE A 456 -23.16 27.88 2.50
C PHE A 456 -22.17 28.48 3.50
N VAL A 457 -21.65 29.68 3.24
CA VAL A 457 -20.73 30.34 4.18
C VAL A 457 -21.46 30.75 5.46
N ASN A 458 -22.70 31.25 5.36
CA ASN A 458 -23.58 31.50 6.51
C ASN A 458 -23.80 30.21 7.33
N LEU A 459 -24.05 29.08 6.67
CA LEU A 459 -24.14 27.79 7.35
C LEU A 459 -22.84 27.47 8.11
N ASN A 460 -21.69 27.62 7.45
CA ASN A 460 -20.39 27.27 8.01
C ASN A 460 -19.96 28.17 9.18
N GLU A 461 -20.37 29.44 9.17
CA GLU A 461 -20.24 30.34 10.32
C GLU A 461 -21.04 29.82 11.52
N GLN A 462 -22.28 29.37 11.29
CA GLN A 462 -23.14 28.83 12.35
C GLN A 462 -22.62 27.50 12.92
N ILE A 463 -22.17 26.57 12.07
CA ILE A 463 -21.72 25.23 12.52
C ILE A 463 -20.25 25.20 12.96
N GLY A 464 -19.46 26.19 12.57
CA GLY A 464 -18.02 26.22 12.74
C GLY A 464 -17.26 25.42 11.65
N PRO A 465 -16.22 25.99 11.01
CA PRO A 465 -15.47 25.32 9.94
C PRO A 465 -14.82 23.98 10.33
N ALA A 466 -14.47 23.81 11.60
CA ALA A 466 -13.94 22.56 12.13
C ALA A 466 -14.96 21.40 12.01
N ALA A 467 -16.26 21.68 12.11
CA ALA A 467 -17.30 20.66 11.96
C ALA A 467 -17.41 20.17 10.50
N THR A 468 -17.30 21.09 9.54
CA THR A 468 -17.23 20.77 8.11
C THR A 468 -15.99 19.92 7.78
N ARG A 469 -14.82 20.31 8.29
CA ARG A 469 -13.58 19.53 8.14
C ARG A 469 -13.75 18.12 8.71
N GLN A 470 -14.29 18.00 9.91
CA GLN A 470 -14.47 16.70 10.55
C GLN A 470 -15.46 15.83 9.77
N ALA A 471 -16.57 16.39 9.28
CA ALA A 471 -17.52 15.64 8.44
C ALA A 471 -16.88 15.16 7.13
N ALA A 472 -16.03 15.95 6.49
CA ALA A 472 -15.29 15.50 5.30
C ALA A 472 -14.36 14.31 5.63
N ILE A 473 -13.63 14.37 6.75
CA ILE A 473 -12.74 13.29 7.19
C ILE A 473 -13.52 12.03 7.55
N ASP A 474 -14.64 12.18 8.26
CA ASP A 474 -15.53 11.09 8.65
C ASP A 474 -16.17 10.43 7.41
N ALA A 475 -16.50 11.22 6.39
CA ALA A 475 -17.02 10.73 5.12
C ALA A 475 -15.97 9.94 4.33
N GLY A 476 -14.69 10.33 4.37
CA GLY A 476 -13.64 9.56 3.71
C GLY A 476 -12.45 10.36 3.19
N ILE A 477 -12.49 11.69 3.24
CA ILE A 477 -11.38 12.54 2.81
C ILE A 477 -10.18 12.34 3.74
N PRO A 478 -8.96 12.10 3.23
CA PRO A 478 -7.76 12.00 4.07
C PRO A 478 -7.52 13.26 4.92
N ALA A 479 -7.14 13.08 6.19
CA ALA A 479 -6.93 14.22 7.10
C ALA A 479 -5.76 15.13 6.70
N ASN A 480 -4.83 14.61 5.90
CA ASN A 480 -3.67 15.30 5.34
C ASN A 480 -3.90 15.83 3.91
N THR A 481 -5.14 15.83 3.41
CA THR A 481 -5.46 16.43 2.11
C THR A 481 -5.01 17.90 2.07
N PRO A 482 -4.22 18.33 1.06
CA PRO A 482 -3.79 19.72 0.94
C PRO A 482 -4.97 20.68 0.94
N GLY A 483 -4.87 21.79 1.67
CA GLY A 483 -5.93 22.79 1.77
C GLY A 483 -7.13 22.38 2.65
N LEU A 484 -7.11 21.21 3.30
CA LEU A 484 -8.16 20.80 4.24
C LEU A 484 -8.03 21.51 5.59
N GLY A 485 -8.35 22.80 5.59
CA GLY A 485 -8.26 23.71 6.72
C GLY A 485 -9.56 23.88 7.50
N THR A 486 -9.51 24.82 8.46
CA THR A 486 -10.64 25.26 9.28
C THR A 486 -10.92 26.75 9.09
N ASP A 487 -10.57 27.30 7.93
CA ASP A 487 -10.99 28.62 7.49
C ASP A 487 -12.49 28.65 7.16
N LEU A 488 -13.12 29.82 7.27
CA LEU A 488 -14.55 30.00 7.02
C LEU A 488 -14.98 29.55 5.61
N THR A 489 -14.08 29.67 4.64
CA THR A 489 -14.32 29.30 3.24
C THR A 489 -14.08 27.82 2.95
N ASN A 490 -13.68 26.99 3.93
CA ASN A 490 -13.37 25.58 3.68
C ASN A 490 -14.57 24.79 3.11
N ILE A 491 -15.80 25.19 3.44
CA ILE A 491 -17.04 24.61 2.91
C ILE A 491 -17.20 24.82 1.40
N LEU A 492 -16.51 25.82 0.84
CA LEU A 492 -16.47 26.09 -0.59
C LEU A 492 -15.42 25.23 -1.32
N GLY A 493 -14.69 24.37 -0.60
CA GLY A 493 -13.81 23.35 -1.16
C GLY A 493 -12.42 23.84 -1.53
N THR A 494 -11.79 24.59 -0.63
CA THR A 494 -10.37 25.02 -0.74
C THR A 494 -9.39 23.83 -0.76
N ALA A 495 -9.80 22.67 -0.25
CA ALA A 495 -9.03 21.44 -0.23
C ALA A 495 -8.89 20.77 -1.60
N SER A 496 -7.78 20.07 -1.83
CA SER A 496 -7.43 19.40 -3.09
C SER A 496 -7.32 17.87 -2.93
N PRO A 497 -8.45 17.14 -2.88
CA PRO A 497 -8.45 15.67 -2.79
C PRO A 497 -8.13 14.99 -4.13
N HIS A 498 -7.94 13.67 -4.09
CA HIS A 498 -7.96 12.81 -5.26
C HIS A 498 -9.40 12.46 -5.68
N VAL A 499 -9.60 12.02 -6.92
CA VAL A 499 -10.93 11.58 -7.40
C VAL A 499 -11.45 10.38 -6.59
N ILE A 500 -10.58 9.44 -6.23
CA ILE A 500 -10.93 8.30 -5.38
C ILE A 500 -11.39 8.72 -3.98
N ASP A 501 -10.83 9.80 -3.41
CA ASP A 501 -11.23 10.30 -2.10
C ASP A 501 -12.67 10.84 -2.15
N MET A 502 -13.00 11.57 -3.21
CA MET A 502 -14.35 12.07 -3.45
C MET A 502 -15.35 10.95 -3.70
N ALA A 503 -15.02 9.96 -4.54
CA ALA A 503 -15.87 8.79 -4.76
C ALA A 503 -16.12 8.02 -3.45
N SER A 504 -15.07 7.86 -2.62
CA SER A 504 -15.15 7.21 -1.30
C SER A 504 -16.05 7.99 -0.34
N ALA A 505 -15.90 9.32 -0.29
CA ALA A 505 -16.71 10.17 0.57
C ALA A 505 -18.20 10.16 0.19
N TYR A 506 -18.52 10.19 -1.11
CA TYR A 506 -19.90 10.09 -1.60
C TYR A 506 -20.47 8.68 -1.41
N SER A 507 -19.63 7.64 -1.49
CA SER A 507 -20.01 6.26 -1.15
C SER A 507 -20.46 6.11 0.31
N THR A 508 -19.86 6.85 1.25
CA THR A 508 -20.30 6.90 2.64
C THR A 508 -21.71 7.48 2.80
N ILE A 509 -22.06 8.51 2.02
CA ILE A 509 -23.42 9.08 2.00
C ILE A 509 -24.40 8.06 1.42
N ALA A 510 -24.05 7.49 0.25
CA ALA A 510 -24.86 6.51 -0.47
C ALA A 510 -25.15 5.24 0.35
N SER A 511 -24.22 4.86 1.24
CA SER A 511 -24.32 3.70 2.13
C SER A 511 -24.93 4.02 3.49
N GLN A 512 -25.68 5.12 3.59
CA GLN A 512 -26.39 5.52 4.81
C GLN A 512 -25.44 5.66 6.02
N GLY A 513 -24.27 6.26 5.75
CA GLY A 513 -23.28 6.60 6.77
C GLY A 513 -22.22 5.55 7.03
N VAL A 514 -22.15 4.46 6.25
CA VAL A 514 -21.12 3.42 6.42
C VAL A 514 -19.90 3.72 5.57
N ARG A 515 -18.86 4.28 6.17
CA ARG A 515 -17.58 4.50 5.50
C ARG A 515 -16.89 3.17 5.21
N THR A 516 -16.31 3.08 4.02
CA THR A 516 -15.50 1.93 3.59
C THR A 516 -14.14 2.36 3.06
N LYS A 517 -13.08 1.59 3.32
CA LYS A 517 -11.80 1.79 2.64
C LYS A 517 -11.89 1.27 1.20
N PRO A 518 -11.62 2.08 0.16
CA PRO A 518 -11.60 1.60 -1.21
C PRO A 518 -10.55 0.49 -1.41
N TYR A 519 -10.89 -0.53 -2.18
CA TYR A 519 -9.98 -1.63 -2.52
C TYR A 519 -10.22 -2.14 -3.94
N PHE A 520 -9.17 -2.65 -4.57
CA PHE A 520 -9.12 -3.16 -5.94
C PHE A 520 -8.98 -4.68 -6.01
N VAL A 521 -8.33 -5.31 -5.02
CA VAL A 521 -8.04 -6.74 -5.06
C VAL A 521 -9.08 -7.49 -4.26
N LYS A 522 -9.88 -8.33 -4.92
CA LYS A 522 -10.87 -9.20 -4.26
C LYS A 522 -10.23 -10.47 -3.72
N LYS A 523 -9.40 -11.13 -4.53
CA LYS A 523 -8.79 -12.41 -4.18
C LYS A 523 -7.45 -12.61 -4.90
N VAL A 524 -6.49 -13.25 -4.25
CA VAL A 524 -5.26 -13.73 -4.88
C VAL A 524 -5.05 -15.18 -4.51
N THR A 525 -4.66 -15.97 -5.50
CA THR A 525 -4.12 -17.33 -5.29
C THR A 525 -2.80 -17.46 -6.00
N SER A 526 -1.81 -18.02 -5.32
CA SER A 526 -0.56 -18.46 -5.95
C SER A 526 -0.77 -19.76 -6.73
N SER A 527 -0.02 -19.92 -7.81
CA SER A 527 0.00 -21.15 -8.60
C SER A 527 0.58 -22.36 -7.84
N THR A 528 1.36 -22.12 -6.77
CA THR A 528 1.94 -23.17 -5.91
C THR A 528 1.07 -23.45 -4.67
N GLY A 529 -0.01 -22.70 -4.45
CA GLY A 529 -0.97 -22.91 -3.34
C GLY A 529 -0.50 -22.47 -1.95
N ASP A 530 0.69 -21.89 -1.86
CA ASP A 530 1.36 -21.40 -0.65
C ASP A 530 0.85 -20.04 -0.15
N PHE A 531 0.21 -19.26 -1.03
CA PHE A 531 -0.32 -17.95 -0.74
C PHE A 531 -1.76 -17.81 -1.22
N THR A 532 -2.62 -17.38 -0.29
CA THR A 532 -3.99 -16.98 -0.58
C THR A 532 -4.30 -15.67 0.14
N TYR A 533 -4.91 -14.74 -0.58
CA TYR A 533 -5.45 -13.51 -0.03
C TYR A 533 -6.92 -13.41 -0.43
N ASP A 534 -7.77 -13.03 0.52
CA ASP A 534 -9.17 -12.76 0.30
C ASP A 534 -9.52 -11.45 1.02
N ALA A 535 -9.99 -10.47 0.27
CA ALA A 535 -10.22 -9.14 0.80
C ALA A 535 -11.43 -9.12 1.71
N LYS A 536 -11.25 -8.51 2.89
CA LYS A 536 -12.34 -8.23 3.82
C LYS A 536 -12.65 -6.74 3.77
N PRO A 537 -13.87 -6.34 3.35
CA PRO A 537 -14.31 -4.97 3.40
C PRO A 537 -14.03 -4.33 4.76
N GLN A 538 -13.31 -3.21 4.77
CA GLN A 538 -13.02 -2.46 5.99
C GLN A 538 -14.08 -1.38 6.13
N THR A 539 -15.07 -1.63 6.98
CA THR A 539 -16.24 -0.76 7.16
C THR A 539 -16.26 -0.12 8.55
N LYS A 540 -16.80 1.10 8.63
CA LYS A 540 -17.03 1.83 9.89
C LYS A 540 -18.24 2.75 9.73
N ARG A 541 -19.21 2.68 10.64
CA ARG A 541 -20.28 3.68 10.70
C ARG A 541 -19.68 5.04 11.09
N ALA A 542 -19.82 6.02 10.20
CA ALA A 542 -19.34 7.39 10.35
C ALA A 542 -20.48 8.37 10.64
N PHE A 543 -21.68 8.08 10.14
CA PHE A 543 -22.88 8.87 10.36
C PHE A 543 -24.07 7.97 10.66
N ASP A 544 -25.05 8.54 11.36
CA ASP A 544 -26.34 7.90 11.53
C ASP A 544 -27.13 7.91 10.22
N GLN A 545 -28.03 6.93 10.09
CA GLN A 545 -28.78 6.68 8.86
C GLN A 545 -29.75 7.83 8.54
N ASP A 546 -30.37 8.42 9.56
CA ASP A 546 -31.27 9.57 9.44
C ASP A 546 -30.55 10.82 8.95
N VAL A 547 -29.35 11.11 9.49
CA VAL A 547 -28.49 12.22 9.04
C VAL A 547 -28.18 12.10 7.55
N THR A 548 -27.80 10.91 7.10
CA THR A 548 -27.45 10.68 5.69
C THR A 548 -28.66 10.61 4.77
N ALA A 549 -29.83 10.18 5.28
CA ALA A 549 -31.08 10.24 4.53
C ALA A 549 -31.49 11.69 4.22
N ASP A 550 -31.44 12.57 5.22
CA ASP A 550 -31.74 14.00 5.06
C ASP A 550 -30.80 14.70 4.07
N VAL A 551 -29.50 14.40 4.17
CA VAL A 551 -28.50 14.92 3.23
C VAL A 551 -28.72 14.38 1.82
N THR A 552 -29.01 13.08 1.69
CA THR A 552 -29.29 12.45 0.39
C THR A 552 -30.50 13.11 -0.27
N ASP A 553 -31.60 13.31 0.47
CA ASP A 553 -32.78 14.01 -0.05
C ASP A 553 -32.43 15.42 -0.53
N ALA A 554 -31.66 16.19 0.24
CA ALA A 554 -31.21 17.52 -0.18
C ALA A 554 -30.37 17.49 -1.46
N MET A 555 -29.49 16.49 -1.61
CA MET A 555 -28.67 16.29 -2.80
C MET A 555 -29.47 15.85 -4.04
N THR A 556 -30.68 15.28 -3.89
CA THR A 556 -31.54 14.99 -5.05
C THR A 556 -31.94 16.26 -5.80
N TYR A 557 -31.96 17.42 -5.14
CA TYR A 557 -32.34 18.68 -5.79
C TYR A 557 -31.36 19.04 -6.92
N THR A 558 -30.09 18.64 -6.84
CA THR A 558 -29.09 18.92 -7.89
C THR A 558 -29.50 18.40 -9.27
N VAL A 559 -30.27 17.31 -9.34
CA VAL A 559 -30.72 16.72 -10.62
C VAL A 559 -32.19 17.00 -10.95
N LYS A 560 -32.93 17.65 -10.05
CA LYS A 560 -34.33 18.06 -10.26
C LYS A 560 -34.42 19.34 -11.09
N PRO A 561 -35.60 19.73 -11.62
CA PRO A 561 -35.79 21.01 -12.28
C PRO A 561 -35.27 22.19 -11.45
N GLY A 562 -34.32 22.93 -12.02
CA GLY A 562 -33.64 24.00 -11.31
C GLY A 562 -32.46 23.54 -10.44
N GLY A 563 -32.00 22.31 -10.57
CA GLY A 563 -30.71 21.88 -10.05
C GLY A 563 -29.58 22.17 -11.03
N THR A 564 -28.35 22.24 -10.54
CA THR A 564 -27.16 22.46 -11.40
C THR A 564 -26.90 21.34 -12.41
N ALA A 565 -27.44 20.13 -12.23
CA ALA A 565 -27.27 19.00 -13.15
C ALA A 565 -28.61 18.40 -13.60
N THR A 566 -29.59 19.27 -13.90
CA THR A 566 -30.96 18.86 -14.28
C THR A 566 -31.00 17.85 -15.45
N LYS A 567 -30.01 17.87 -16.36
CA LYS A 567 -29.92 16.92 -17.48
C LYS A 567 -29.90 15.47 -16.99
N ILE A 568 -29.16 15.17 -15.93
CA ILE A 568 -29.05 13.80 -15.39
C ILE A 568 -30.42 13.27 -14.96
N GLY A 569 -31.17 14.05 -14.18
CA GLY A 569 -32.49 13.64 -13.70
C GLY A 569 -33.58 13.56 -14.78
N ARG A 570 -33.35 14.18 -15.95
CA ARG A 570 -34.24 14.06 -17.12
C ARG A 570 -33.92 12.85 -17.99
N THR A 571 -32.68 12.37 -17.96
CA THR A 571 -32.21 11.29 -18.83
C THR A 571 -32.19 9.94 -18.12
N LEU A 572 -31.79 9.90 -16.85
CA LEU A 572 -31.67 8.65 -16.11
C LEU A 572 -33.00 8.32 -15.40
N ASP A 573 -33.60 7.18 -15.71
CA ASP A 573 -34.82 6.68 -15.07
C ASP A 573 -34.55 6.01 -13.72
N ARG A 574 -33.77 6.68 -12.86
CA ARG A 574 -33.37 6.18 -11.54
C ARG A 574 -33.24 7.34 -10.55
N PRO A 575 -33.50 7.11 -9.24
CA PRO A 575 -33.20 8.09 -8.21
C PRO A 575 -31.69 8.38 -8.15
N VAL A 576 -31.31 9.64 -8.33
CA VAL A 576 -29.92 10.11 -8.26
C VAL A 576 -29.81 11.24 -7.23
N ALA A 577 -28.73 11.20 -6.47
CA ALA A 577 -28.25 12.32 -5.67
C ALA A 577 -26.83 12.66 -6.10
N GLY A 578 -26.47 13.95 -6.10
CA GLY A 578 -25.13 14.35 -6.51
C GLY A 578 -24.84 15.82 -6.30
N LYS A 579 -23.67 16.25 -6.77
CA LYS A 579 -23.21 17.63 -6.68
C LYS A 579 -22.25 17.94 -7.83
N THR A 580 -22.45 19.11 -8.44
CA THR A 580 -21.46 19.73 -9.33
C THR A 580 -20.39 20.46 -8.52
N GLY A 581 -19.15 20.42 -8.98
CA GLY A 581 -18.05 21.20 -8.41
C GLY A 581 -17.37 22.06 -9.47
N THR A 582 -17.16 23.32 -9.11
CA THR A 582 -16.27 24.24 -9.83
C THR A 582 -15.37 24.85 -8.78
N SER A 583 -14.06 24.77 -9.02
CA SER A 583 -13.05 25.31 -8.11
C SER A 583 -12.80 26.80 -8.37
N GLU A 584 -12.05 27.45 -7.48
CA GLU A 584 -11.66 28.84 -7.65
C GLU A 584 -10.85 29.03 -8.93
N GLU A 585 -11.08 30.18 -9.57
CA GLU A 585 -10.44 30.55 -10.83
C GLU A 585 -10.60 29.49 -11.95
N ASN A 586 -11.63 28.63 -11.82
CA ASN A 586 -11.97 27.55 -12.75
C ASN A 586 -10.80 26.59 -13.05
N ARG A 587 -9.97 26.28 -12.05
CA ARG A 587 -8.83 25.34 -12.22
C ARG A 587 -9.24 23.88 -12.34
N SER A 588 -10.37 23.49 -11.74
CA SER A 588 -10.90 22.13 -11.82
C SER A 588 -12.42 22.08 -11.78
N LYS A 589 -12.97 21.00 -12.35
CA LYS A 589 -14.40 20.79 -12.58
C LYS A 589 -14.75 19.37 -12.19
N TRP A 590 -15.91 19.20 -11.56
CA TRP A 590 -16.33 17.96 -10.94
C TRP A 590 -17.81 17.67 -11.15
N PHE A 591 -18.12 16.38 -11.18
CA PHE A 591 -19.42 15.87 -10.79
C PHE A 591 -19.23 14.62 -9.94
N SER A 592 -19.81 14.62 -8.75
CA SER A 592 -19.87 13.44 -7.89
C SER A 592 -21.32 13.13 -7.60
N GLY A 593 -21.72 11.89 -7.85
CA GLY A 593 -23.11 11.46 -7.72
C GLY A 593 -23.21 9.98 -7.44
N PHE A 594 -24.37 9.56 -6.95
CA PHE A 594 -24.60 8.18 -6.59
C PHE A 594 -26.06 7.77 -6.80
N ILE A 595 -26.19 6.46 -7.00
CA ILE A 595 -27.41 5.67 -6.80
C ILE A 595 -27.14 4.72 -5.62
N PRO A 596 -28.15 4.01 -5.07
CA PRO A 596 -27.93 3.09 -3.94
C PRO A 596 -26.84 2.03 -4.20
N GLN A 597 -26.67 1.60 -5.44
CA GLN A 597 -25.73 0.55 -5.83
C GLN A 597 -24.31 1.05 -6.17
N LEU A 598 -24.13 2.35 -6.45
CA LEU A 598 -22.88 2.87 -7.01
C LEU A 598 -22.69 4.36 -6.71
N ALA A 599 -21.53 4.73 -6.20
CA ALA A 599 -21.07 6.11 -6.07
C ALA A 599 -19.93 6.38 -7.04
N VAL A 600 -20.04 7.45 -7.81
CA VAL A 600 -19.11 7.76 -8.91
C VAL A 600 -18.69 9.22 -8.81
N SER A 601 -17.39 9.45 -8.95
CA SER A 601 -16.82 10.78 -9.04
C SER A 601 -16.04 10.94 -10.33
N VAL A 602 -16.28 12.06 -11.02
CA VAL A 602 -15.55 12.51 -12.20
C VAL A 602 -14.91 13.85 -11.87
N GLY A 603 -13.60 13.95 -12.06
CA GLY A 603 -12.84 15.18 -11.86
C GLY A 603 -11.97 15.48 -13.08
N MET A 604 -11.86 16.75 -13.45
CA MET A 604 -10.99 17.20 -14.53
C MET A 604 -10.29 18.52 -14.22
N TYR A 605 -9.13 18.71 -14.81
CA TYR A 605 -8.33 19.93 -14.72
C TYR A 605 -7.51 20.12 -15.99
N LYS A 606 -7.01 21.34 -16.18
CA LYS A 606 -6.06 21.64 -17.26
C LYS A 606 -4.64 21.65 -16.69
N PRO A 607 -3.74 20.75 -17.11
CA PRO A 607 -2.36 20.76 -16.64
C PRO A 607 -1.61 21.99 -17.19
N THR A 608 -0.61 22.47 -16.45
CA THR A 608 0.41 23.40 -16.97
C THR A 608 1.26 22.70 -18.04
N PRO A 609 1.95 23.44 -18.94
CA PRO A 609 2.79 22.83 -19.97
C PRO A 609 3.88 21.89 -19.45
N ASP A 610 4.36 22.10 -18.23
CA ASP A 610 5.33 21.23 -17.55
C ASP A 610 4.69 20.02 -16.84
N GLY A 611 3.36 19.92 -16.84
CA GLY A 611 2.58 18.84 -16.24
C GLY A 611 2.55 18.83 -14.70
N LYS A 612 3.16 19.82 -14.03
CA LYS A 612 3.36 19.78 -12.57
C LYS A 612 2.22 20.34 -11.74
N SER A 613 1.35 21.15 -12.35
CA SER A 613 0.25 21.83 -11.64
C SER A 613 -0.97 22.03 -12.54
N SER A 614 -2.07 22.50 -11.96
CA SER A 614 -3.25 22.91 -12.72
C SER A 614 -3.21 24.40 -13.07
N GLN A 615 -3.56 24.75 -14.29
CA GLN A 615 -3.77 26.14 -14.71
C GLN A 615 -5.26 26.50 -14.79
N LYS A 616 -5.54 27.80 -14.82
CA LYS A 616 -6.90 28.32 -15.01
C LYS A 616 -7.42 27.93 -16.40
N LEU A 617 -8.68 27.56 -16.50
CA LEU A 617 -9.39 27.50 -17.77
C LEU A 617 -9.59 28.93 -18.29
N SER A 618 -9.45 29.14 -19.60
CA SER A 618 -9.81 30.43 -20.21
C SER A 618 -11.29 30.73 -20.00
N PRO A 619 -11.75 31.99 -20.13
CA PRO A 619 -13.17 32.31 -20.00
C PRO A 619 -14.07 31.47 -20.92
N GLN A 620 -13.65 31.22 -22.16
CA GLN A 620 -14.36 30.37 -23.10
C GLN A 620 -14.35 28.89 -22.69
N GLU A 621 -13.21 28.38 -22.22
CA GLU A 621 -13.11 27.01 -21.70
C GLU A 621 -13.96 26.83 -20.44
N SER A 622 -13.99 27.83 -19.57
CA SER A 622 -14.74 27.82 -18.31
C SER A 622 -16.25 27.74 -18.52
N SER A 623 -16.79 28.40 -19.54
CA SER A 623 -18.22 28.34 -19.87
C SER A 623 -18.60 27.01 -20.54
N LEU A 624 -17.70 26.45 -21.37
CA LEU A 624 -17.93 25.18 -22.05
C LEU A 624 -17.75 23.97 -21.12
N TYR A 625 -16.81 24.02 -20.18
CA TYR A 625 -16.41 22.91 -19.33
C TYR A 625 -16.96 23.01 -17.90
N ASP A 626 -18.12 23.62 -17.70
CA ASP A 626 -18.73 23.70 -16.38
C ASP A 626 -18.98 22.30 -15.76
N GLY A 627 -19.06 22.22 -14.43
CA GLY A 627 -19.34 20.96 -13.73
C GLY A 627 -20.67 20.32 -14.14
N SER A 628 -21.61 21.13 -14.65
CA SER A 628 -22.89 20.69 -15.21
C SER A 628 -22.83 20.16 -16.64
N THR A 629 -21.69 20.32 -17.34
CA THR A 629 -21.49 19.88 -18.72
C THR A 629 -20.57 18.67 -18.78
N ILE A 630 -19.26 18.84 -18.91
CA ILE A 630 -18.33 17.74 -19.24
C ILE A 630 -18.30 16.67 -18.13
N PRO A 631 -18.04 16.98 -16.85
CA PRO A 631 -18.03 15.95 -15.81
C PRO A 631 -19.39 15.27 -15.61
N ALA A 632 -20.48 16.03 -15.70
CA ALA A 632 -21.84 15.49 -15.57
C ALA A 632 -22.25 14.61 -16.77
N ASN A 633 -21.84 14.95 -17.99
CA ASN A 633 -22.07 14.13 -19.18
C ASN A 633 -21.25 12.83 -19.12
N ILE A 634 -19.97 12.91 -18.73
CA ILE A 634 -19.15 11.71 -18.49
C ILE A 634 -19.82 10.81 -17.45
N TRP A 635 -20.28 11.38 -16.35
CA TRP A 635 -20.98 10.62 -15.31
C TRP A 635 -22.26 9.97 -15.86
N LEU A 636 -23.05 10.72 -16.63
CA LEU A 636 -24.30 10.22 -17.22
C LEU A 636 -24.07 9.12 -18.25
N ASP A 637 -23.07 9.24 -19.12
CA ASP A 637 -22.76 8.25 -20.16
C ASP A 637 -22.14 6.97 -19.56
N PHE A 638 -21.49 7.07 -18.40
CA PHE A 638 -21.00 5.92 -17.64
C PHE A 638 -22.13 5.13 -16.95
N MET A 639 -23.15 5.83 -16.44
CA MET A 639 -24.24 5.30 -15.62
C MET A 639 -25.36 4.67 -16.44
#